data_AF-A0A3N7AL15-F1
#
_entry.id   AF-A0A3N7AL15-F1
#
_cell.length_a   1.000
_cell.length_b   1.000
_cell.length_c   1.000
_cell.angle_alpha   90.00
_cell.angle_beta   90.00
_cell.angle_gamma   90.00
#
_symmetry.space_group_name_H-M   'P 1'
#
loop_
_entity.id
_entity.type
_entity.pdbx_description
1 polymer ?
#
loop_
_entity_poly.entity_id
_entity_poly.type
_entity_poly.pdbx_seq_one_letter_code
_entity_poly.pdbx_strand_id
1 'polypeptide(L)'
;MQHYHCPVRHIFREDKPQYRLSPAHRILAIFAGSVIAVATPFAWAAPADGVVTSGSGTISSSGNVTNIVQGSNKLAINWGSFNIASNETVNFIQPGRDAIALNRIIGSGATEIYGKLNANGQVFLLNPNGVLFGASASVNVGGLLASTLNLSDADFNAGNYRFTSVSNSAAGIINQGNITAANGGYVALLGSQVSNQGTLVARLGNVTLAAGSDMTLDFAGDGLLSVKVNQGSLQALVQNKQLIQADGGTVVMHAKTADSLIQAVVNNDGMIQANAVDTRDGRVMLVSDNGQLQLNGDIRAQGGRVLADAGNGDTMLQGRVDVSNATGQGGQVSLLGERVGLFGTAQVDASGRDGGGTVLIGGDFQGSNAAVRNASQTVVSAATQIDANATGRGNGGRVIVWSDGTTVAQGKINAKGGDSGGDGGFVEVSGKQTLSFSAQVDTRAALGTMGSLLLDPTDLDVIDCMNTCGFTLPVIGFGDLPSGQSTILGATLSSATSNVSLQATNSINFYDPVSIAAAGKSLTAEAGNTINVYNTIYAPGSVKLKAPSIYISSNVDSGSSVHLLADGLTISGGSGSLVNAPRVIIEPYSAGFGVSVGGMGAGGTLTLSTGSLAGIDGNASLTLMGSNIDLNATLNRSGDTIMVASSSFASYVANMSIGGRYLVYAANPVTSNRNGAGSYSKHYNVSYDGTTPSYAGSGNWFLYSIAPTLQLTPTGGSIVYGNALPSGYTIGTGGLIDGDTLTTAGISGTPTFGVTAGSTSASGHLNVGSYALDYTGNLASSLGYQIVSNAGNVTVTPASLTVSGAIAQNKTYDGNTSATISGGMLNGLLTGDAVVLNQNGNFDSASVGNGKTVNLAFSLSGADQGNYVLSNPGGNTLANITNNTRSTQALAWYQAAINSADHPDFAPTFTTQAGLNIVNQDAPAASGTDQAEQPRNDSSNDIAGKKDAANSVLTIIDGGV
;
A
#
# COMPACT_ATOMS: atom_id res chain seq x y z
N MET A 1 -60.23 -15.71 -3.59
CA MET A 1 -61.53 -15.79 -2.91
C MET A 1 -61.30 -16.24 -1.48
N GLN A 2 -61.48 -15.33 -0.52
CA GLN A 2 -62.16 -15.53 0.77
C GLN A 2 -61.85 -14.30 1.64
N HIS A 3 -62.90 -13.53 1.90
CA HIS A 3 -62.95 -12.47 2.89
C HIS A 3 -63.05 -13.06 4.29
N TYR A 4 -62.52 -12.37 5.31
CA TYR A 4 -63.31 -11.87 6.43
C TYR A 4 -62.52 -10.86 7.30
N HIS A 5 -63.12 -9.68 7.45
CA HIS A 5 -63.16 -8.67 8.52
C HIS A 5 -61.96 -8.27 9.40
N CYS A 6 -61.68 -6.95 9.35
CA CYS A 6 -61.00 -6.13 10.37
C CYS A 6 -62.00 -5.04 10.85
N PRO A 7 -62.08 -4.68 12.15
CA PRO A 7 -62.97 -3.62 12.61
C PRO A 7 -62.31 -2.23 12.56
N VAL A 8 -63.12 -1.28 12.12
CA VAL A 8 -62.87 0.15 11.95
C VAL A 8 -62.66 0.84 13.30
N ARG A 9 -61.63 1.70 13.40
CA ARG A 9 -61.56 2.76 14.42
C ARG A 9 -61.01 4.06 13.83
N HIS A 10 -61.93 5.02 13.72
CA HIS A 10 -61.80 6.48 13.72
C HIS A 10 -60.65 7.18 12.96
N ILE A 11 -61.08 7.81 11.86
CA ILE A 11 -60.44 8.93 11.16
C ILE A 11 -60.40 10.16 12.08
N PHE A 12 -59.23 10.77 12.25
CA PHE A 12 -59.10 12.21 12.52
C PHE A 12 -58.09 12.82 11.56
N ARG A 13 -58.54 13.91 10.95
CA ARG A 13 -57.86 14.76 9.98
C ARG A 13 -56.60 15.41 10.58
N GLU A 14 -55.65 15.65 9.69
CA GLU A 14 -54.53 16.56 9.86
C GLU A 14 -54.99 17.96 10.33
N ASP A 15 -54.45 18.41 11.46
CA ASP A 15 -54.42 19.83 11.83
C ASP A 15 -53.01 20.19 12.30
N LYS A 16 -52.42 21.19 11.64
CA LYS A 16 -51.11 21.78 11.95
C LYS A 16 -51.19 22.55 13.27
N PRO A 17 -50.21 22.44 14.19
CA PRO A 17 -50.20 23.28 15.37
C PRO A 17 -49.66 24.68 15.04
N GLN A 18 -50.54 25.68 15.09
CA GLN A 18 -50.15 27.07 15.26
C GLN A 18 -49.88 27.34 16.75
N TYR A 19 -48.68 27.83 17.05
CA TYR A 19 -48.32 28.31 18.39
C TYR A 19 -49.14 29.56 18.73
N ARG A 20 -50.02 29.42 19.72
CA ARG A 20 -50.74 30.52 20.37
C ARG A 20 -49.79 31.27 21.30
N LEU A 21 -49.47 32.52 20.96
CA LEU A 21 -49.04 33.53 21.92
C LEU A 21 -50.27 34.01 22.71
N SER A 22 -50.24 33.93 24.04
CA SER A 22 -51.18 34.63 24.90
C SER A 22 -50.64 36.04 25.27
N PRO A 23 -51.52 37.05 25.44
CA PRO A 23 -51.13 38.45 25.61
C PRO A 23 -51.21 38.89 27.09
N ALA A 24 -50.35 39.81 27.53
CA ALA A 24 -50.72 40.85 28.51
C ALA A 24 -49.61 41.90 28.72
N HIS A 25 -50.04 43.12 29.04
CA HIS A 25 -49.30 44.32 29.46
C HIS A 25 -48.70 45.21 28.35
N ARG A 26 -49.60 45.77 27.53
CA ARG A 26 -49.43 47.14 27.01
C ARG A 26 -50.02 48.11 28.04
N ILE A 27 -49.19 48.98 28.63
CA ILE A 27 -49.68 50.16 29.35
C ILE A 27 -49.76 51.33 28.37
N LEU A 28 -50.96 51.88 28.30
CA LEU A 28 -51.46 52.94 27.44
C LEU A 28 -51.00 54.31 27.97
N ALA A 29 -50.33 55.09 27.14
CA ALA A 29 -50.14 56.53 27.35
C ALA A 29 -51.43 57.27 26.95
N ILE A 30 -52.02 58.02 27.88
CA ILE A 30 -53.12 58.95 27.62
C ILE A 30 -52.55 60.37 27.64
N PHE A 31 -52.71 61.06 26.52
CA PHE A 31 -52.51 62.50 26.37
C PHE A 31 -53.82 63.22 26.70
N ALA A 32 -53.78 64.24 27.57
CA ALA A 32 -54.81 65.27 27.62
C ALA A 32 -54.27 66.58 28.25
N GLY A 33 -54.48 67.69 27.53
CA GLY A 33 -54.92 68.95 28.12
C GLY A 33 -53.86 69.95 28.60
N SER A 34 -53.53 70.90 27.73
CA SER A 34 -52.69 72.08 27.97
C SER A 34 -53.24 73.04 29.04
N VAL A 35 -52.38 73.49 29.96
CA VAL A 35 -52.46 74.82 30.59
C VAL A 35 -51.09 75.48 30.43
N ILE A 36 -51.11 76.66 29.79
CA ILE A 36 -49.95 77.52 29.55
C ILE A 36 -49.57 78.16 30.90
N ALA A 37 -48.43 77.77 31.44
CA ALA A 37 -47.59 78.60 32.28
C ALA A 37 -46.30 78.85 31.50
N VAL A 38 -46.03 80.11 31.15
CA VAL A 38 -44.73 80.52 30.62
C VAL A 38 -43.74 80.48 31.79
N ALA A 39 -43.26 79.28 32.10
CA ALA A 39 -42.01 79.09 32.80
C ALA A 39 -40.93 79.06 31.73
N THR A 40 -39.98 79.99 31.79
CA THR A 40 -38.72 79.85 31.05
C THR A 40 -38.13 78.49 31.44
N PRO A 41 -37.91 77.55 30.51
CA PRO A 41 -37.22 76.32 30.84
C PRO A 41 -35.77 76.70 31.13
N PHE A 42 -35.45 76.88 32.41
CA PHE A 42 -34.07 76.69 32.83
C PHE A 42 -33.77 75.21 32.60
N ALA A 43 -33.13 74.92 31.47
CA ALA A 43 -32.54 73.63 31.19
C ALA A 43 -31.42 73.41 32.20
N TRP A 44 -31.67 72.58 33.23
CA TRP A 44 -30.62 72.05 34.08
C TRP A 44 -30.74 70.53 34.04
N ALA A 45 -30.12 69.92 33.03
CA ALA A 45 -29.85 68.50 33.01
C ALA A 45 -28.34 68.20 32.94
N ALA A 46 -27.49 69.19 33.24
CA ALA A 46 -26.06 69.02 33.43
C ALA A 46 -25.75 68.32 34.78
N PRO A 47 -24.51 67.83 35.00
CA PRO A 47 -24.12 67.31 36.31
C PRO A 47 -24.34 68.36 37.42
N ALA A 48 -24.98 67.96 38.52
CA ALA A 48 -25.41 68.86 39.59
C ALA A 48 -24.87 68.45 40.97
N ASP A 49 -24.67 69.44 41.82
CA ASP A 49 -24.20 69.28 43.22
C ASP A 49 -22.86 68.54 43.33
N GLY A 50 -21.92 68.86 42.44
CA GLY A 50 -20.58 68.29 42.43
C GLY A 50 -19.70 68.82 43.57
N VAL A 51 -19.19 67.93 44.41
CA VAL A 51 -18.29 68.22 45.53
C VAL A 51 -17.01 67.40 45.40
N VAL A 52 -15.88 68.07 45.31
CA VAL A 52 -14.55 67.42 45.29
C VAL A 52 -14.26 66.81 46.66
N THR A 53 -14.04 65.48 46.71
CA THR A 53 -13.75 64.74 47.95
C THR A 53 -12.28 64.31 48.08
N SER A 54 -11.55 64.22 46.97
CA SER A 54 -10.11 63.92 46.95
C SER A 54 -9.43 64.59 45.75
N GLY A 55 -8.18 65.03 45.90
CA GLY A 55 -7.44 65.73 44.85
C GLY A 55 -7.80 67.20 44.70
N SER A 56 -7.51 67.79 43.55
CA SER A 56 -7.76 69.19 43.23
C SER A 56 -8.38 69.33 41.84
N GLY A 57 -9.41 70.15 41.74
CA GLY A 57 -10.06 70.47 40.48
C GLY A 57 -11.18 71.49 40.67
N THR A 58 -11.60 72.13 39.58
CA THR A 58 -12.70 73.11 39.57
C THR A 58 -13.80 72.65 38.61
N ILE A 59 -15.04 72.92 38.99
CA ILE A 59 -16.24 72.65 38.19
C ILE A 59 -16.82 74.00 37.77
N SER A 60 -17.01 74.20 36.47
CA SER A 60 -17.59 75.43 35.93
C SER A 60 -18.58 75.10 34.82
N SER A 61 -19.74 75.74 34.85
CA SER A 61 -20.79 75.54 33.84
C SER A 61 -21.12 76.87 33.16
N SER A 62 -21.21 76.85 31.83
CA SER A 62 -21.54 78.01 30.99
C SER A 62 -22.47 77.57 29.86
N GLY A 63 -23.73 77.99 29.92
CA GLY A 63 -24.76 77.51 29.00
C GLY A 63 -24.90 75.98 29.08
N ASN A 64 -24.85 75.31 27.94
CA ASN A 64 -24.97 73.85 27.86
C ASN A 64 -23.64 73.10 28.03
N VAL A 65 -22.58 73.78 28.48
CA VAL A 65 -21.24 73.20 28.61
C VAL A 65 -20.79 73.24 30.07
N THR A 66 -20.38 72.10 30.59
CA THR A 66 -19.73 71.96 31.90
C THR A 66 -18.28 71.55 31.71
N ASN A 67 -17.36 72.34 32.23
CA ASN A 67 -15.92 72.08 32.22
C ASN A 67 -15.45 71.72 33.63
N ILE A 68 -14.79 70.57 33.74
CA ILE A 68 -14.15 70.06 34.95
C ILE A 68 -12.65 70.14 34.72
N VAL A 69 -11.99 71.13 35.30
CA VAL A 69 -10.55 71.34 35.18
C VAL A 69 -9.87 70.64 36.36
N GLN A 70 -9.22 69.52 36.08
CA GLN A 70 -8.53 68.70 37.08
C GLN A 70 -7.08 69.19 37.26
N GLY A 71 -6.68 69.46 38.51
CA GLY A 71 -5.35 69.95 38.87
C GLY A 71 -4.38 68.86 39.35
N SER A 72 -4.88 67.75 39.89
CA SER A 72 -4.08 66.61 40.38
C SER A 72 -4.23 65.36 39.50
N ASN A 73 -3.27 64.42 39.53
CA ASN A 73 -3.36 63.19 38.72
C ASN A 73 -4.57 62.30 39.06
N LYS A 74 -5.04 62.33 40.30
CA LYS A 74 -6.30 61.70 40.73
C LYS A 74 -7.22 62.78 41.30
N LEU A 75 -8.49 62.77 40.89
CA LEU A 75 -9.54 63.66 41.36
C LEU A 75 -10.79 62.81 41.65
N ALA A 76 -11.36 62.92 42.84
CA ALA A 76 -12.63 62.29 43.18
C ALA A 76 -13.70 63.36 43.46
N ILE A 77 -14.87 63.20 42.86
CA ILE A 77 -16.01 64.11 42.94
C ILE A 77 -17.25 63.28 43.28
N ASN A 78 -17.96 63.69 44.33
CA ASN A 78 -19.30 63.19 44.61
C ASN A 78 -20.34 64.13 43.97
N TRP A 79 -21.37 63.57 43.35
CA TRP A 79 -22.40 64.29 42.64
C TRP A 79 -23.79 63.94 43.19
N GLY A 80 -24.67 64.94 43.31
CA GLY A 80 -26.10 64.71 43.55
C GLY A 80 -26.76 64.03 42.35
N SER A 81 -26.43 64.49 41.14
CA SER A 81 -26.77 63.82 39.89
C SER A 81 -25.69 64.05 38.83
N PHE A 82 -25.53 63.11 37.91
CA PHE A 82 -24.64 63.24 36.77
C PHE A 82 -25.39 62.80 35.52
N ASN A 83 -26.00 63.75 34.82
CA ASN A 83 -26.72 63.55 33.57
C ASN A 83 -26.16 64.50 32.50
N ILE A 84 -26.37 64.15 31.23
CA ILE A 84 -25.98 65.00 30.09
C ILE A 84 -27.07 64.90 29.03
N ALA A 85 -27.90 65.94 28.89
CA ALA A 85 -28.92 65.98 27.84
C ALA A 85 -28.29 66.03 26.43
N SER A 86 -29.08 65.73 25.39
CA SER A 86 -28.60 65.57 24.01
C SER A 86 -27.90 66.81 23.43
N ASN A 87 -28.24 68.01 23.93
CA ASN A 87 -27.66 69.29 23.55
C ASN A 87 -26.58 69.81 24.53
N GLU A 88 -26.20 69.01 25.52
CA GLU A 88 -25.21 69.34 26.55
C GLU A 88 -23.85 68.68 26.29
N THR A 89 -22.81 69.26 26.87
CA THR A 89 -21.43 68.77 26.77
C THR A 89 -20.73 68.87 28.12
N VAL A 90 -20.09 67.78 28.55
CA VAL A 90 -19.20 67.76 29.71
C VAL A 90 -17.77 67.52 29.24
N ASN A 91 -16.85 68.38 29.62
CA ASN A 91 -15.42 68.25 29.30
C ASN A 91 -14.60 68.07 30.59
N PHE A 92 -13.81 67.02 30.65
CA PHE A 92 -12.75 66.84 31.63
C PHE A 92 -11.43 67.31 31.01
N ILE A 93 -10.84 68.34 31.60
CA ILE A 93 -9.54 68.90 31.20
C ILE A 93 -8.54 68.47 32.28
N GLN A 94 -7.75 67.46 31.97
CA GLN A 94 -6.91 66.74 32.93
C GLN A 94 -5.40 66.99 32.69
N PRO A 95 -4.53 66.80 33.69
CA PRO A 95 -3.09 67.05 33.56
C PRO A 95 -2.39 66.22 32.47
N GLY A 96 -2.93 65.05 32.14
CA GLY A 96 -2.41 64.18 31.08
C GLY A 96 -3.29 62.95 30.86
N ARG A 97 -2.91 62.10 29.90
CA ARG A 97 -3.65 60.89 29.50
C ARG A 97 -3.85 59.87 30.63
N ASP A 98 -2.93 59.83 31.60
CA ASP A 98 -2.95 58.85 32.69
C ASP A 98 -3.67 59.40 33.94
N ALA A 99 -4.15 60.64 33.90
CA ALA A 99 -4.90 61.23 35.00
C ALA A 99 -6.33 60.64 35.05
N ILE A 100 -6.85 60.43 36.26
CA ILE A 100 -8.16 59.80 36.50
C ILE A 100 -9.09 60.77 37.24
N ALA A 101 -10.28 60.99 36.69
CA ALA A 101 -11.39 61.68 37.34
C ALA A 101 -12.45 60.64 37.79
N LEU A 102 -12.55 60.40 39.08
CA LEU A 102 -13.57 59.57 39.72
C LEU A 102 -14.82 60.39 40.02
N ASN A 103 -15.93 60.03 39.39
CA ASN A 103 -17.24 60.65 39.57
C ASN A 103 -18.17 59.63 40.22
N ARG A 104 -18.58 59.87 41.46
CA ARG A 104 -19.51 59.02 42.20
C ARG A 104 -20.85 59.72 42.38
N ILE A 105 -21.94 59.06 42.03
CA ILE A 105 -23.29 59.60 42.20
C ILE A 105 -23.83 59.09 43.53
N ILE A 106 -24.13 60.03 44.44
CA ILE A 106 -24.68 59.74 45.78
C ILE A 106 -26.19 59.95 45.86
N GLY A 107 -26.78 60.62 44.85
CA GLY A 107 -28.25 60.73 44.73
C GLY A 107 -28.92 59.41 44.34
N SER A 108 -30.25 59.41 44.34
CA SER A 108 -31.07 58.22 44.07
C SER A 108 -31.39 57.99 42.58
N GLY A 109 -31.00 58.92 41.70
CA GLY A 109 -31.26 58.84 40.26
C GLY A 109 -30.21 58.04 39.50
N ALA A 110 -30.64 57.33 38.45
CA ALA A 110 -29.73 56.76 37.47
C ALA A 110 -29.00 57.87 36.69
N THR A 111 -27.85 57.53 36.12
CA THR A 111 -27.12 58.42 35.20
C THR A 111 -27.64 58.21 33.79
N GLU A 112 -28.07 59.29 33.14
CA GLU A 112 -28.53 59.31 31.76
C GLU A 112 -27.66 60.28 30.94
N ILE A 113 -26.93 59.72 29.97
CA ILE A 113 -26.06 60.47 29.06
C ILE A 113 -26.64 60.35 27.66
N TYR A 114 -27.16 61.44 27.12
CA TYR A 114 -27.61 61.59 25.74
C TYR A 114 -26.70 62.54 24.94
N GLY A 115 -25.95 63.42 25.61
CA GLY A 115 -25.07 64.41 24.99
C GLY A 115 -23.61 63.96 24.86
N LYS A 116 -22.69 64.92 24.95
CA LYS A 116 -21.26 64.70 24.76
C LYS A 116 -20.50 64.63 26.07
N LEU A 117 -19.63 63.63 26.22
CA LEU A 117 -18.66 63.52 27.31
C LEU A 117 -17.26 63.42 26.72
N ASN A 118 -16.42 64.42 26.95
CA ASN A 118 -15.05 64.47 26.43
C ASN A 118 -14.02 64.49 27.56
N ALA A 119 -12.91 63.78 27.39
CA ALA A 119 -11.78 63.82 28.32
C ALA A 119 -10.45 63.55 27.59
N ASN A 120 -9.38 64.26 27.97
CA ASN A 120 -8.03 63.93 27.48
C ASN A 120 -7.35 62.82 28.29
N GLY A 121 -7.84 62.51 29.50
CA GLY A 121 -7.42 61.40 30.35
C GLY A 121 -8.56 60.42 30.62
N GLN A 122 -8.60 59.84 31.81
CA GLN A 122 -9.51 58.76 32.18
C GLN A 122 -10.67 59.28 33.04
N VAL A 123 -11.87 58.76 32.79
CA VAL A 123 -13.11 59.10 33.52
C VAL A 123 -13.69 57.83 34.13
N PHE A 124 -13.85 57.83 35.45
CA PHE A 124 -14.57 56.79 36.19
C PHE A 124 -15.94 57.36 36.58
N LEU A 125 -17.01 56.63 36.30
CA LEU A 125 -18.40 57.02 36.52
C LEU A 125 -19.12 55.91 37.28
N LEU A 126 -19.41 56.15 38.55
CA LEU A 126 -19.94 55.14 39.47
C LEU A 126 -21.34 55.57 39.94
N ASN A 127 -22.36 54.80 39.56
CA ASN A 127 -23.73 55.03 39.99
C ASN A 127 -24.46 53.71 40.30
N PRO A 128 -24.68 53.37 41.59
CA PRO A 128 -25.43 52.18 42.00
C PRO A 128 -26.88 52.11 41.52
N ASN A 129 -27.45 53.23 41.07
CA ASN A 129 -28.81 53.29 40.53
C ASN A 129 -28.88 53.00 39.03
N GLY A 130 -27.74 52.80 38.35
CA GLY A 130 -27.66 52.46 36.93
C GLY A 130 -27.04 53.56 36.08
N VAL A 131 -26.58 53.16 34.89
CA VAL A 131 -25.95 54.05 33.91
C VAL A 131 -26.51 53.74 32.52
N LEU A 132 -27.09 54.75 31.86
CA LEU A 132 -27.57 54.70 30.49
C LEU A 132 -26.79 55.68 29.63
N PHE A 133 -26.12 55.19 28.60
CA PHE A 133 -25.67 56.00 27.47
C PHE A 133 -26.72 55.87 26.36
N GLY A 134 -27.57 56.88 26.19
CA GLY A 134 -28.64 56.87 25.19
C GLY A 134 -28.12 56.90 23.75
N ALA A 135 -29.00 56.67 22.78
CA ALA A 135 -28.63 56.50 21.37
C ALA A 135 -27.87 57.69 20.75
N SER A 136 -28.07 58.92 21.24
CA SER A 136 -27.37 60.12 20.77
C SER A 136 -26.04 60.39 21.50
N ALA A 137 -25.71 59.60 22.52
CA ALA A 137 -24.52 59.83 23.34
C ALA A 137 -23.23 59.70 22.51
N SER A 138 -22.30 60.62 22.77
CA SER A 138 -20.95 60.56 22.23
C SER A 138 -19.94 60.73 23.36
N VAL A 139 -19.21 59.67 23.67
CA VAL A 139 -18.18 59.65 24.71
C VAL A 139 -16.82 59.49 24.06
N ASN A 140 -15.93 60.47 24.24
CA ASN A 140 -14.57 60.49 23.69
C ASN A 140 -13.57 60.75 24.82
N VAL A 141 -12.86 59.72 25.26
CA VAL A 141 -12.01 59.78 26.46
C VAL A 141 -10.65 59.10 26.26
N GLY A 142 -9.68 59.35 27.13
CA GLY A 142 -8.45 58.54 27.21
C GLY A 142 -8.73 57.11 27.72
N GLY A 143 -9.66 56.98 28.67
CA GLY A 143 -10.22 55.71 29.12
C GLY A 143 -11.53 55.92 29.88
N LEU A 144 -12.46 54.96 29.79
CA LEU A 144 -13.74 55.00 30.49
C LEU A 144 -13.85 53.80 31.44
N LEU A 145 -14.26 54.07 32.67
CA LEU A 145 -14.81 53.05 33.57
C LEU A 145 -16.21 53.51 34.00
N ALA A 146 -17.25 52.76 33.63
CA ALA A 146 -18.59 52.96 34.15
C ALA A 146 -18.95 51.78 35.05
N SER A 147 -19.47 52.04 36.25
CA SER A 147 -19.83 50.98 37.18
C SER A 147 -21.10 51.26 37.97
N THR A 148 -21.87 50.20 38.26
CA THR A 148 -22.92 50.24 39.30
C THR A 148 -22.41 49.76 40.66
N LEU A 149 -21.16 49.33 40.74
CA LEU A 149 -20.46 49.04 41.99
C LEU A 149 -19.75 50.30 42.50
N ASN A 150 -19.39 50.28 43.78
CA ASN A 150 -18.73 51.40 44.44
C ASN A 150 -17.23 51.19 44.61
N LEU A 151 -16.46 52.29 44.61
CA LEU A 151 -15.03 52.35 44.93
C LEU A 151 -14.82 53.40 46.03
N SER A 152 -14.12 53.02 47.10
CA SER A 152 -13.81 53.94 48.19
C SER A 152 -12.73 54.95 47.79
N ASP A 153 -12.68 56.13 48.43
CA ASP A 153 -11.60 57.10 48.17
C ASP A 153 -10.25 56.55 48.62
N ALA A 154 -10.22 55.75 49.70
CA ALA A 154 -9.01 55.12 50.20
C ALA A 154 -8.43 54.16 49.15
N ASP A 155 -9.27 53.28 48.60
CA ASP A 155 -8.89 52.33 47.56
C ASP A 155 -8.48 53.05 46.26
N PHE A 156 -9.27 54.03 45.82
CA PHE A 156 -8.96 54.84 44.65
C PHE A 156 -7.60 55.54 44.78
N ASN A 157 -7.34 56.20 45.91
CA ASN A 157 -6.09 56.91 46.16
C ASN A 157 -4.91 55.93 46.22
N ALA A 158 -5.08 54.78 46.88
CA ALA A 158 -4.10 53.70 46.96
C ALA A 158 -3.83 53.00 45.61
N GLY A 159 -4.69 53.20 44.60
CA GLY A 159 -4.60 52.48 43.33
C GLY A 159 -5.09 51.04 43.40
N ASN A 160 -5.84 50.70 44.46
CA ASN A 160 -6.51 49.43 44.61
C ASN A 160 -7.90 49.50 43.96
N TYR A 161 -8.05 49.07 42.71
CA TYR A 161 -9.33 49.18 42.01
C TYR A 161 -10.26 48.00 42.28
N ARG A 162 -10.66 47.85 43.54
CA ARG A 162 -11.64 46.87 44.01
C ARG A 162 -13.01 47.53 44.14
N PHE A 163 -13.97 47.04 43.36
CA PHE A 163 -15.32 47.53 43.29
C PHE A 163 -16.28 46.56 43.98
N THR A 164 -17.11 47.08 44.88
CA THR A 164 -18.06 46.26 45.65
C THR A 164 -19.46 46.81 45.56
N SER A 165 -20.46 45.93 45.52
CA SER A 165 -21.85 46.34 45.55
C SER A 165 -22.20 47.03 46.88
N VAL A 166 -22.95 48.13 46.81
CA VAL A 166 -23.45 48.87 47.97
C VAL A 166 -24.95 48.66 48.21
N SER A 167 -25.61 47.88 47.35
CA SER A 167 -27.02 47.50 47.50
C SER A 167 -27.32 46.20 46.76
N ASN A 168 -28.49 45.59 46.98
CA ASN A 168 -28.98 44.47 46.16
C ASN A 168 -29.65 44.96 44.85
N SER A 169 -29.31 46.16 44.37
CA SER A 169 -29.91 46.74 43.18
C SER A 169 -29.57 45.93 41.92
N ALA A 170 -30.61 45.61 41.14
CA ALA A 170 -30.48 45.00 39.82
C ALA A 170 -30.21 46.04 38.71
N ALA A 171 -29.85 47.28 39.08
CA ALA A 171 -29.57 48.33 38.11
C ALA A 171 -28.39 47.96 37.20
N GLY A 172 -28.63 48.05 35.90
CA GLY A 172 -27.67 47.69 34.87
C GLY A 172 -26.94 48.89 34.26
N ILE A 173 -25.98 48.56 33.41
CA ILE A 173 -25.33 49.50 32.50
C ILE A 173 -25.81 49.20 31.08
N ILE A 174 -26.35 50.20 30.40
CA ILE A 174 -26.81 50.07 29.01
C ILE A 174 -26.10 51.13 28.17
N ASN A 175 -25.37 50.68 27.14
CA ASN A 175 -24.86 51.57 26.10
C ASN A 175 -25.70 51.44 24.82
N GLN A 176 -26.32 52.52 24.37
CA GLN A 176 -26.97 52.64 23.06
C GLN A 176 -26.24 53.64 22.14
N GLY A 177 -25.31 54.42 22.70
CA GLY A 177 -24.57 55.45 21.98
C GLY A 177 -23.19 54.99 21.51
N ASN A 178 -22.31 55.97 21.25
CA ASN A 178 -20.94 55.73 20.78
C ASN A 178 -19.93 56.07 21.88
N ILE A 179 -19.15 55.08 22.29
CA ILE A 179 -18.08 55.22 23.28
C ILE A 179 -16.74 54.89 22.62
N THR A 180 -15.85 55.88 22.57
CA THR A 180 -14.52 55.76 21.98
C THR A 180 -13.46 56.14 23.01
N ALA A 181 -12.55 55.21 23.29
CA ALA A 181 -11.31 55.47 24.02
C ALA A 181 -10.16 55.78 23.06
N ALA A 182 -9.17 56.54 23.53
CA ALA A 182 -7.93 56.79 22.80
C ALA A 182 -7.17 55.48 22.52
N ASN A 183 -6.26 55.49 21.53
CA ASN A 183 -5.41 54.34 21.23
C ASN A 183 -4.59 53.91 22.46
N GLY A 184 -4.64 52.63 22.80
CA GLY A 184 -4.03 52.09 24.03
C GLY A 184 -4.82 52.38 25.32
N GLY A 185 -5.97 53.05 25.22
CA GLY A 185 -6.91 53.27 26.30
C GLY A 185 -7.80 52.07 26.58
N TYR A 186 -8.87 52.27 27.36
CA TYR A 186 -9.81 51.20 27.67
C TYR A 186 -11.24 51.69 27.86
N VAL A 187 -12.19 50.74 27.76
CA VAL A 187 -13.59 50.92 28.16
C VAL A 187 -13.96 49.75 29.06
N ALA A 188 -14.28 50.02 30.33
CA ALA A 188 -14.70 49.04 31.32
C ALA A 188 -16.12 49.33 31.79
N LEU A 189 -17.06 48.40 31.59
CA LEU A 189 -18.44 48.47 32.06
C LEU A 189 -18.67 47.37 33.10
N LEU A 190 -18.90 47.76 34.36
CA LEU A 190 -18.89 46.84 35.52
C LEU A 190 -20.18 46.95 36.32
N GLY A 191 -21.04 45.93 36.33
CA GLY A 191 -22.27 45.97 37.12
C GLY A 191 -22.81 44.59 37.47
N SER A 192 -24.10 44.50 37.81
CA SER A 192 -24.82 43.21 37.90
C SER A 192 -25.35 42.77 36.53
N GLN A 193 -25.70 43.73 35.68
CA GLN A 193 -26.11 43.53 34.29
C GLN A 193 -25.44 44.57 33.39
N VAL A 194 -24.87 44.14 32.26
CA VAL A 194 -24.20 45.02 31.30
C VAL A 194 -24.68 44.69 29.89
N SER A 195 -25.13 45.70 29.14
CA SER A 195 -25.64 45.55 27.78
C SER A 195 -25.05 46.59 26.85
N ASN A 196 -24.31 46.15 25.83
CA ASN A 196 -23.92 46.99 24.71
C ASN A 196 -24.92 46.83 23.54
N GLN A 197 -25.61 47.91 23.22
CA GLN A 197 -26.56 48.10 22.13
C GLN A 197 -26.14 49.24 21.20
N GLY A 198 -24.93 49.77 21.38
CA GLY A 198 -24.30 50.82 20.59
C GLY A 198 -22.90 50.40 20.13
N THR A 199 -21.94 51.32 20.13
CA THR A 199 -20.55 51.03 19.75
C THR A 199 -19.59 51.29 20.91
N LEU A 200 -18.66 50.34 21.13
CA LEU A 200 -17.52 50.48 22.04
C LEU A 200 -16.23 50.32 21.23
N VAL A 201 -15.33 51.29 21.30
CA VAL A 201 -14.05 51.29 20.55
C VAL A 201 -12.87 51.61 21.47
N ALA A 202 -11.87 50.73 21.51
CA ALA A 202 -10.59 50.93 22.22
C ALA A 202 -9.42 50.27 21.44
N ARG A 203 -8.99 50.90 20.34
CA ARG A 203 -7.92 50.36 19.47
C ARG A 203 -6.59 50.28 20.22
N LEU A 204 -5.83 49.22 20.01
CA LEU A 204 -4.60 48.87 20.74
C LEU A 204 -4.77 48.77 22.26
N GLY A 205 -6.03 48.75 22.73
CA GLY A 205 -6.45 48.89 24.11
C GLY A 205 -7.34 47.74 24.57
N ASN A 206 -8.18 47.98 25.58
CA ASN A 206 -9.03 46.92 26.14
C ASN A 206 -10.50 47.34 26.24
N VAL A 207 -11.42 46.44 25.89
CA VAL A 207 -12.84 46.59 26.21
C VAL A 207 -13.26 45.47 27.16
N THR A 208 -13.82 45.82 28.31
CA THR A 208 -14.23 44.87 29.35
C THR A 208 -15.68 45.12 29.75
N LEU A 209 -16.51 44.09 29.66
CA LEU A 209 -17.87 44.09 30.18
C LEU A 209 -17.93 42.99 31.25
N ALA A 210 -18.24 43.35 32.49
CA ALA A 210 -18.23 42.37 33.58
C ALA A 210 -19.47 42.47 34.47
N ALA A 211 -20.01 41.30 34.82
CA ALA A 211 -21.17 41.14 35.69
C ALA A 211 -20.80 40.39 36.98
N GLY A 212 -20.96 41.05 38.14
CA GLY A 212 -20.69 40.51 39.47
C GLY A 212 -21.00 41.50 40.59
N SER A 213 -20.81 41.07 41.84
CA SER A 213 -21.05 41.90 43.04
C SER A 213 -19.76 42.38 43.72
N ASP A 214 -18.63 41.75 43.43
CA ASP A 214 -17.29 42.14 43.87
C ASP A 214 -16.31 41.87 42.72
N MET A 215 -15.65 42.93 42.23
CA MET A 215 -14.75 42.88 41.09
C MET A 215 -13.46 43.63 41.37
N THR A 216 -12.33 43.07 40.96
CA THR A 216 -11.03 43.74 41.00
C THR A 216 -10.56 43.97 39.58
N LEU A 217 -10.14 45.19 39.27
CA LEU A 217 -9.44 45.52 38.04
C LEU A 217 -7.96 45.65 38.37
N ASP A 218 -7.14 44.84 37.70
CA ASP A 218 -5.70 45.01 37.71
C ASP A 218 -5.29 45.64 36.38
N PHE A 219 -4.75 46.86 36.48
CA PHE A 219 -4.04 47.49 35.39
C PHE A 219 -2.61 47.01 35.49
N ALA A 220 -2.31 45.84 34.90
CA ALA A 220 -0.95 45.36 34.87
C ALA A 220 -0.07 46.44 34.22
N GLY A 221 1.14 46.67 34.76
CA GLY A 221 2.07 47.70 34.30
C GLY A 221 2.54 47.53 32.84
N ASP A 222 2.05 46.49 32.15
CA ASP A 222 2.22 46.19 30.72
C ASP A 222 1.05 46.68 29.83
N GLY A 223 0.00 47.25 30.41
CA GLY A 223 -1.18 47.74 29.70
C GLY A 223 -2.29 46.70 29.47
N LEU A 224 -2.22 45.52 30.10
CA LEU A 224 -3.31 44.54 30.09
C LEU A 224 -4.29 44.82 31.26
N LEU A 225 -5.54 45.11 30.94
CA LEU A 225 -6.61 45.14 31.94
C LEU A 225 -7.06 43.69 32.22
N SER A 226 -6.80 43.17 33.42
CA SER A 226 -7.42 41.92 33.85
C SER A 226 -8.55 42.23 34.83
N VAL A 227 -9.75 41.75 34.52
CA VAL A 227 -10.89 41.78 35.44
C VAL A 227 -10.96 40.45 36.17
N LYS A 228 -11.05 40.51 37.49
CA LYS A 228 -11.34 39.35 38.33
C LYS A 228 -12.69 39.56 38.99
N VAL A 229 -13.67 38.72 38.65
CA VAL A 229 -14.95 38.70 39.36
C VAL A 229 -14.81 37.81 40.61
N ASN A 230 -14.60 38.46 41.76
CA ASN A 230 -14.37 37.80 43.04
C ASN A 230 -15.65 37.12 43.54
N GLN A 231 -16.77 37.85 43.53
CA GLN A 231 -18.10 37.35 43.91
C GLN A 231 -19.13 37.65 42.82
N GLY A 232 -19.99 36.67 42.53
CA GLY A 232 -21.03 36.82 41.52
C GLY A 232 -22.24 37.61 42.00
N SER A 233 -23.11 38.00 41.08
CA SER A 233 -24.39 38.66 41.39
C SER A 233 -25.58 37.74 41.07
N LEU A 234 -26.76 38.06 41.61
CA LEU A 234 -28.01 37.42 41.19
C LEU A 234 -28.31 37.84 39.75
N GLN A 235 -28.57 36.89 38.84
CA GLN A 235 -28.84 37.14 37.42
C GLN A 235 -27.71 37.91 36.70
N ALA A 236 -26.45 37.51 36.89
CA ALA A 236 -25.32 38.11 36.20
C ALA A 236 -25.46 37.97 34.68
N LEU A 237 -25.55 39.10 33.99
CA LEU A 237 -25.81 39.16 32.55
C LEU A 237 -24.83 40.13 31.86
N VAL A 238 -24.13 39.65 30.85
CA VAL A 238 -23.33 40.47 29.94
C VAL A 238 -23.79 40.23 28.51
N GLN A 239 -24.16 41.30 27.80
CA GLN A 239 -24.65 41.20 26.42
C GLN A 239 -23.96 42.18 25.48
N ASN A 240 -23.65 41.71 24.28
CA ASN A 240 -23.32 42.54 23.13
C ASN A 240 -24.32 42.29 22.00
N LYS A 241 -25.05 43.34 21.61
CA LYS A 241 -26.04 43.31 20.51
C LYS A 241 -25.58 44.09 19.27
N GLN A 242 -24.52 44.87 19.40
CA GLN A 242 -23.97 45.71 18.32
C GLN A 242 -22.45 45.56 18.28
N LEU A 243 -21.65 46.64 18.32
CA LEU A 243 -20.22 46.58 18.03
C LEU A 243 -19.36 46.75 19.28
N ILE A 244 -18.39 45.85 19.44
CA ILE A 244 -17.22 46.03 20.30
C ILE A 244 -15.96 45.89 19.43
N GLN A 245 -15.08 46.89 19.43
CA GLN A 245 -13.85 46.90 18.64
C GLN A 245 -12.60 47.25 19.46
N ALA A 246 -11.60 46.38 19.46
CA ALA A 246 -10.32 46.53 20.14
C ALA A 246 -9.14 45.92 19.34
N ASP A 247 -9.01 46.28 18.06
CA ASP A 247 -7.90 45.78 17.20
C ASP A 247 -6.52 46.02 17.83
N GLY A 248 -5.66 44.99 17.84
CA GLY A 248 -4.35 44.96 18.50
C GLY A 248 -4.41 44.92 20.04
N GLY A 249 -5.60 44.64 20.57
CA GLY A 249 -5.95 44.69 21.98
C GLY A 249 -6.83 43.51 22.42
N THR A 250 -7.51 43.65 23.56
CA THR A 250 -8.31 42.58 24.17
C THR A 250 -9.77 42.98 24.38
N VAL A 251 -10.69 42.06 24.09
CA VAL A 251 -12.09 42.14 24.52
C VAL A 251 -12.35 41.08 25.58
N VAL A 252 -12.94 41.48 26.71
CA VAL A 252 -13.36 40.58 27.79
C VAL A 252 -14.85 40.76 28.07
N MET A 253 -15.62 39.67 28.06
CA MET A 253 -16.98 39.63 28.62
C MET A 253 -17.02 38.55 29.70
N HIS A 254 -17.21 38.93 30.96
CA HIS A 254 -17.18 37.99 32.09
C HIS A 254 -18.43 38.12 32.96
N ALA A 255 -19.20 37.05 33.11
CA ALA A 255 -20.31 36.99 34.06
C ALA A 255 -20.08 35.90 35.12
N LYS A 256 -20.37 36.21 36.38
CA LYS A 256 -20.33 35.24 37.49
C LYS A 256 -21.57 35.38 38.36
N THR A 257 -22.23 34.27 38.68
CA THR A 257 -23.39 34.27 39.59
C THR A 257 -23.03 33.94 41.03
N ALA A 258 -23.87 34.41 41.95
CA ALA A 258 -23.72 34.17 43.39
C ALA A 258 -24.14 32.74 43.81
N ASP A 259 -25.03 32.12 43.03
CA ASP A 259 -25.60 30.79 43.28
C ASP A 259 -25.55 29.98 41.97
N SER A 260 -25.17 28.71 42.06
CA SER A 260 -25.15 27.77 40.94
C SER A 260 -26.53 27.45 40.34
N LEU A 261 -27.63 27.69 41.07
CA LEU A 261 -28.99 27.46 40.57
C LEU A 261 -29.46 28.51 39.56
N ILE A 262 -28.85 29.70 39.56
CA ILE A 262 -29.12 30.76 38.59
C ILE A 262 -27.88 30.89 37.71
N GLN A 263 -28.05 30.64 36.42
CA GLN A 263 -26.93 30.63 35.48
C GLN A 263 -26.50 32.05 35.14
N ALA A 264 -25.19 32.30 35.14
CA ALA A 264 -24.61 33.48 34.53
C ALA A 264 -24.89 33.44 33.01
N VAL A 265 -25.09 34.57 32.36
CA VAL A 265 -25.31 34.59 30.91
C VAL A 265 -24.36 35.59 30.27
N VAL A 266 -23.57 35.09 29.32
CA VAL A 266 -22.83 35.92 28.37
C VAL A 266 -23.44 35.68 26.99
N ASN A 267 -23.95 36.73 26.37
CA ASN A 267 -24.54 36.65 25.02
C ASN A 267 -23.85 37.64 24.07
N ASN A 268 -23.39 37.14 22.93
CA ASN A 268 -23.03 37.95 21.78
C ASN A 268 -23.99 37.69 20.62
N ASP A 269 -24.90 38.64 20.38
CA ASP A 269 -25.75 38.73 19.19
C ASP A 269 -25.15 39.66 18.12
N GLY A 270 -24.22 40.53 18.53
CA GLY A 270 -23.57 41.54 17.67
C GLY A 270 -22.20 41.11 17.12
N MET A 271 -21.36 42.10 16.84
CA MET A 271 -19.99 41.94 16.38
C MET A 271 -18.98 42.27 17.48
N ILE A 272 -18.05 41.35 17.71
CA ILE A 272 -16.84 41.58 18.50
C ILE A 272 -15.65 41.52 17.54
N GLN A 273 -14.81 42.55 17.54
CA GLN A 273 -13.62 42.62 16.69
C GLN A 273 -12.38 42.97 17.52
N ALA A 274 -11.38 42.09 17.50
CA ALA A 274 -10.06 42.30 18.06
C ALA A 274 -9.02 41.67 17.13
N ASN A 275 -8.84 42.22 15.92
CA ASN A 275 -7.87 41.68 14.97
C ASN A 275 -6.44 41.94 15.45
N ALA A 276 -5.49 41.08 15.11
CA ALA A 276 -4.08 41.36 15.36
C ALA A 276 -3.62 42.61 14.57
N VAL A 277 -2.73 43.41 15.16
CA VAL A 277 -2.12 44.58 14.51
C VAL A 277 -0.62 44.54 14.75
N ASP A 278 0.15 44.52 13.67
CA ASP A 278 1.61 44.32 13.68
C ASP A 278 2.02 43.06 14.46
N THR A 279 2.72 43.22 15.58
CA THR A 279 3.15 42.13 16.48
C THR A 279 2.23 41.93 17.68
N ARG A 280 1.15 42.71 17.80
CA ARG A 280 0.20 42.60 18.91
C ARG A 280 -0.94 41.67 18.53
N ASP A 281 -0.98 40.52 19.20
CA ASP A 281 -2.08 39.56 19.10
C ASP A 281 -3.38 40.23 19.56
N GLY A 282 -4.42 40.11 18.73
CA GLY A 282 -5.77 40.44 19.13
C GLY A 282 -6.40 39.29 19.93
N ARG A 283 -7.11 39.60 21.02
CA ARG A 283 -7.68 38.58 21.92
C ARG A 283 -9.14 38.85 22.23
N VAL A 284 -9.95 37.80 22.21
CA VAL A 284 -11.33 37.82 22.73
C VAL A 284 -11.47 36.74 23.79
N MET A 285 -11.98 37.12 24.97
CA MET A 285 -12.21 36.22 26.10
C MET A 285 -13.65 36.39 26.61
N LEU A 286 -14.45 35.34 26.46
CA LEU A 286 -15.84 35.28 26.87
C LEU A 286 -15.96 34.22 27.96
N VAL A 287 -16.34 34.61 29.18
CA VAL A 287 -16.35 33.72 30.34
C VAL A 287 -17.68 33.82 31.06
N SER A 288 -18.32 32.67 31.27
CA SER A 288 -19.54 32.57 32.06
C SER A 288 -19.31 31.53 33.14
N ASP A 289 -19.05 31.95 34.38
CA ASP A 289 -18.71 31.02 35.47
C ASP A 289 -19.92 30.13 35.80
N ASN A 290 -19.91 28.89 35.31
CA ASN A 290 -20.98 27.89 35.50
C ASN A 290 -22.32 28.32 34.91
N GLY A 291 -22.27 29.02 33.77
CA GLY A 291 -23.44 29.64 33.15
C GLY A 291 -23.62 29.29 31.68
N GLN A 292 -24.24 30.17 30.93
CA GLN A 292 -24.50 30.02 29.51
C GLN A 292 -23.64 31.02 28.72
N LEU A 293 -23.03 30.56 27.64
CA LEU A 293 -22.39 31.36 26.61
C LEU A 293 -23.16 31.17 25.31
N GLN A 294 -23.85 32.21 24.85
CA GLN A 294 -24.62 32.21 23.61
C GLN A 294 -23.91 33.09 22.58
N LEU A 295 -23.38 32.47 21.53
CA LEU A 295 -22.58 33.13 20.50
C LEU A 295 -23.35 33.11 19.17
N ASN A 296 -24.32 34.00 19.03
CA ASN A 296 -25.20 34.08 17.85
C ASN A 296 -24.62 35.00 16.76
N GLY A 297 -23.83 36.00 17.16
CA GLY A 297 -23.23 36.99 16.28
C GLY A 297 -21.81 36.63 15.78
N ASP A 298 -21.09 37.65 15.33
CA ASP A 298 -19.74 37.53 14.77
C ASP A 298 -18.67 37.82 15.82
N ILE A 299 -17.63 36.99 15.88
CA ILE A 299 -16.39 37.23 16.63
C ILE A 299 -15.22 37.18 15.65
N ARG A 300 -14.52 38.31 15.47
CA ARG A 300 -13.34 38.43 14.60
C ARG A 300 -12.11 38.75 15.43
N ALA A 301 -11.12 37.87 15.38
CA ALA A 301 -9.79 38.09 15.93
C ALA A 301 -8.74 37.53 14.97
N GLN A 302 -8.71 38.07 13.74
CA GLN A 302 -7.84 37.58 12.67
C GLN A 302 -6.37 37.58 13.10
N GLY A 303 -5.69 36.42 12.93
CA GLY A 303 -4.33 36.17 13.43
C GLY A 303 -4.19 36.10 14.95
N GLY A 304 -5.29 36.19 15.70
CA GLY A 304 -5.34 36.30 17.15
C GLY A 304 -5.92 35.06 17.84
N ARG A 305 -6.55 35.27 19.00
CA ARG A 305 -7.09 34.20 19.84
C ARG A 305 -8.51 34.49 20.33
N VAL A 306 -9.35 33.46 20.34
CA VAL A 306 -10.70 33.48 20.93
C VAL A 306 -10.81 32.36 21.96
N LEU A 307 -11.15 32.73 23.19
CA LEU A 307 -11.52 31.81 24.27
C LEU A 307 -12.98 32.08 24.67
N ALA A 308 -13.83 31.06 24.57
CA ALA A 308 -15.17 31.05 25.16
C ALA A 308 -15.24 29.90 26.17
N ASP A 309 -15.44 30.21 27.45
CA ASP A 309 -15.44 29.23 28.54
C ASP A 309 -16.65 29.42 29.47
N ALA A 310 -17.56 28.44 29.49
CA ALA A 310 -18.77 28.44 30.31
C ALA A 310 -18.62 27.79 31.71
N GLY A 311 -17.40 27.46 32.15
CA GLY A 311 -17.20 26.74 33.41
C GLY A 311 -17.93 25.39 33.38
N ASN A 312 -18.74 25.11 34.41
CA ASN A 312 -19.63 23.95 34.48
C ASN A 312 -20.98 24.16 33.78
N GLY A 313 -21.07 25.07 32.80
CA GLY A 313 -22.28 25.34 32.04
C GLY A 313 -22.10 25.17 30.54
N ASP A 314 -22.94 25.79 29.72
CA ASP A 314 -23.02 25.49 28.29
C ASP A 314 -22.42 26.60 27.41
N THR A 315 -21.61 26.20 26.43
CA THR A 315 -21.17 27.08 25.34
C THR A 315 -21.90 26.69 24.06
N MET A 316 -22.67 27.62 23.49
CA MET A 316 -23.44 27.44 22.26
C MET A 316 -23.00 28.44 21.19
N LEU A 317 -22.48 27.94 20.08
CA LEU A 317 -22.15 28.73 18.89
C LEU A 317 -23.18 28.50 17.79
N GLN A 318 -23.76 29.59 17.29
CA GLN A 318 -24.62 29.62 16.10
C GLN A 318 -24.10 30.59 15.03
N GLY A 319 -23.32 31.59 15.44
CA GLY A 319 -22.70 32.59 14.57
C GLY A 319 -21.34 32.17 14.02
N ARG A 320 -20.46 33.15 13.81
CA ARG A 320 -19.13 32.97 13.22
C ARG A 320 -18.01 33.36 14.19
N VAL A 321 -16.98 32.51 14.26
CA VAL A 321 -15.70 32.82 14.88
C VAL A 321 -14.62 32.81 13.80
N ASP A 322 -13.95 33.94 13.58
CA ASP A 322 -12.92 34.13 12.55
C ASP A 322 -11.60 34.56 13.20
N VAL A 323 -10.65 33.63 13.26
CA VAL A 323 -9.25 33.87 13.66
C VAL A 323 -8.29 33.61 12.50
N SER A 324 -8.80 33.67 11.26
CA SER A 324 -8.00 33.42 10.06
C SER A 324 -6.87 34.44 9.89
N ASN A 325 -5.83 34.08 9.15
CA ASN A 325 -4.70 34.95 8.87
C ASN A 325 -4.25 34.87 7.41
N ALA A 326 -4.62 35.88 6.62
CA ALA A 326 -4.34 35.90 5.18
C ALA A 326 -2.84 36.03 4.83
N THR A 327 -2.00 36.46 5.77
CA THR A 327 -0.58 36.73 5.54
C THR A 327 0.35 35.88 6.40
N GLY A 328 -0.18 35.06 7.29
CA GLY A 328 0.62 34.25 8.21
C GLY A 328 -0.09 32.99 8.69
N GLN A 329 0.29 32.51 9.86
CA GLN A 329 -0.30 31.36 10.53
C GLN A 329 -1.70 31.69 11.06
N GLY A 330 -2.67 30.79 10.87
CA GLY A 330 -4.02 30.92 11.41
C GLY A 330 -4.02 30.93 12.95
N GLY A 331 -4.98 31.63 13.54
CA GLY A 331 -5.08 31.85 14.99
C GLY A 331 -5.60 30.67 15.80
N GLN A 332 -6.02 30.94 17.04
CA GLN A 332 -6.50 29.92 17.98
C GLN A 332 -7.95 30.15 18.42
N VAL A 333 -8.76 29.09 18.42
CA VAL A 333 -10.10 29.08 19.01
C VAL A 333 -10.19 28.01 20.09
N SER A 334 -10.80 28.34 21.23
CA SER A 334 -11.16 27.38 22.27
C SER A 334 -12.58 27.64 22.75
N LEU A 335 -13.48 26.69 22.50
CA LEU A 335 -14.86 26.70 22.98
C LEU A 335 -15.02 25.60 24.03
N LEU A 336 -15.18 26.00 25.28
CA LEU A 336 -15.13 25.13 26.47
C LEU A 336 -16.37 25.32 27.34
N GLY A 337 -16.72 24.29 28.12
CA GLY A 337 -17.88 24.25 29.00
C GLY A 337 -18.11 22.84 29.52
N GLU A 338 -19.12 22.65 30.35
CA GLU A 338 -19.67 21.33 30.67
C GLU A 338 -20.28 20.69 29.43
N ARG A 339 -20.99 21.49 28.61
CA ARG A 339 -21.49 21.08 27.30
C ARG A 339 -21.12 22.12 26.25
N VAL A 340 -20.69 21.67 25.08
CA VAL A 340 -20.29 22.54 23.97
C VAL A 340 -21.03 22.16 22.70
N GLY A 341 -21.72 23.13 22.09
CA GLY A 341 -22.58 22.90 20.93
C GLY A 341 -22.32 23.91 19.83
N LEU A 342 -22.09 23.42 18.61
CA LEU A 342 -22.06 24.20 17.38
C LEU A 342 -23.31 23.81 16.58
N PHE A 343 -24.24 24.75 16.46
CA PHE A 343 -25.58 24.50 15.94
C PHE A 343 -25.85 25.29 14.66
N GLY A 344 -26.82 24.82 13.88
CA GLY A 344 -27.24 25.48 12.64
C GLY A 344 -26.06 25.63 11.67
N THR A 345 -25.84 26.85 11.20
CA THR A 345 -24.79 27.22 10.23
C THR A 345 -23.54 27.80 10.89
N ALA A 346 -23.24 27.40 12.13
CA ALA A 346 -22.07 27.87 12.86
C ALA A 346 -20.78 27.73 12.02
N GLN A 347 -19.91 28.74 12.08
CA GLN A 347 -18.64 28.76 11.36
C GLN A 347 -17.48 29.05 12.29
N VAL A 348 -16.42 28.25 12.20
CA VAL A 348 -15.15 28.50 12.87
C VAL A 348 -14.06 28.49 11.82
N ASP A 349 -13.38 29.63 11.61
CA ASP A 349 -12.30 29.75 10.63
C ASP A 349 -10.99 30.15 11.30
N ALA A 350 -10.05 29.22 11.32
CA ALA A 350 -8.67 29.37 11.77
C ALA A 350 -7.70 29.13 10.61
N SER A 351 -8.10 29.34 9.35
CA SER A 351 -7.23 29.14 8.19
C SER A 351 -6.10 30.17 8.14
N GLY A 352 -4.95 29.80 7.57
CA GLY A 352 -3.82 30.72 7.41
C GLY A 352 -2.98 30.45 6.16
N ARG A 353 -2.27 31.46 5.67
CA ARG A 353 -1.38 31.33 4.50
C ARG A 353 -0.18 30.42 4.77
N ASP A 354 0.49 30.65 5.89
CA ASP A 354 1.73 29.95 6.26
C ASP A 354 1.47 28.68 7.08
N GLY A 355 0.21 28.44 7.45
CA GLY A 355 -0.27 27.23 8.10
C GLY A 355 -1.66 27.44 8.71
N GLY A 356 -2.41 26.35 8.86
CA GLY A 356 -3.71 26.36 9.51
C GLY A 356 -3.61 26.41 11.03
N GLY A 357 -4.51 27.13 11.69
CA GLY A 357 -4.51 27.39 13.13
C GLY A 357 -4.97 26.22 14.00
N THR A 358 -5.31 26.51 15.26
CA THR A 358 -5.78 25.51 16.23
C THR A 358 -7.22 25.78 16.64
N VAL A 359 -8.07 24.76 16.57
CA VAL A 359 -9.47 24.83 17.01
C VAL A 359 -9.71 23.72 18.04
N LEU A 360 -10.10 24.11 19.25
CA LEU A 360 -10.43 23.22 20.36
C LEU A 360 -11.91 23.38 20.72
N ILE A 361 -12.69 22.32 20.59
CA ILE A 361 -14.12 22.28 20.85
C ILE A 361 -14.39 21.22 21.91
N GLY A 362 -14.79 21.64 23.10
CA GLY A 362 -15.10 20.75 24.21
C GLY A 362 -13.90 20.09 24.88
N GLY A 363 -12.67 20.23 24.37
CA GLY A 363 -11.46 19.70 25.02
C GLY A 363 -10.24 19.82 24.14
N ASP A 364 -9.13 19.25 24.60
CA ASP A 364 -7.87 19.13 23.84
C ASP A 364 -7.56 17.65 23.55
N PHE A 365 -6.43 17.39 22.89
CA PHE A 365 -6.00 16.07 22.43
C PHE A 365 -6.22 14.96 23.48
N GLN A 366 -7.07 14.00 23.13
CA GLN A 366 -7.48 12.85 23.96
C GLN A 366 -7.98 13.20 25.36
N GLY A 367 -8.44 14.44 25.57
CA GLY A 367 -8.84 14.95 26.87
C GLY A 367 -7.73 14.92 27.94
N SER A 368 -6.47 14.82 27.52
CA SER A 368 -5.33 14.57 28.43
C SER A 368 -4.72 15.83 29.03
N ASN A 369 -5.01 17.00 28.43
CA ASN A 369 -4.47 18.28 28.86
C ASN A 369 -5.25 18.84 30.05
N ALA A 370 -4.71 18.69 31.27
CA ALA A 370 -5.33 19.18 32.49
C ALA A 370 -5.55 20.72 32.55
N ALA A 371 -4.90 21.50 31.67
CA ALA A 371 -5.11 22.95 31.57
C ALA A 371 -6.34 23.32 30.73
N VAL A 372 -6.91 22.37 29.98
CA VAL A 372 -8.11 22.55 29.16
C VAL A 372 -9.22 21.69 29.76
N ARG A 373 -10.38 22.30 30.03
CA ARG A 373 -11.53 21.53 30.53
C ARG A 373 -12.09 20.66 29.42
N ASN A 374 -12.43 19.43 29.76
CA ASN A 374 -13.20 18.55 28.90
C ASN A 374 -14.69 18.71 29.19
N ALA A 375 -15.49 18.87 28.13
CA ALA A 375 -16.94 18.83 28.18
C ALA A 375 -17.40 17.39 28.45
N SER A 376 -18.52 17.23 29.15
CA SER A 376 -19.21 15.94 29.20
C SER A 376 -19.95 15.65 27.89
N GLN A 377 -20.35 16.68 27.15
CA GLN A 377 -21.05 16.54 25.87
C GLN A 377 -20.58 17.56 24.84
N THR A 378 -20.30 17.10 23.62
CA THR A 378 -19.96 17.96 22.49
C THR A 378 -20.82 17.64 21.27
N VAL A 379 -21.42 18.67 20.66
CA VAL A 379 -22.30 18.54 19.50
C VAL A 379 -21.84 19.46 18.37
N VAL A 380 -21.67 18.89 17.16
CA VAL A 380 -21.42 19.63 15.92
C VAL A 380 -22.49 19.24 14.90
N SER A 381 -23.44 20.14 14.65
CA SER A 381 -24.57 19.92 13.74
C SER A 381 -24.14 19.84 12.26
N ALA A 382 -25.00 19.25 11.42
CA ALA A 382 -24.69 18.92 10.02
C ALA A 382 -24.34 20.10 9.10
N ALA A 383 -24.85 21.30 9.38
CA ALA A 383 -24.56 22.50 8.56
C ALA A 383 -23.39 23.34 9.10
N THR A 384 -22.73 22.89 10.17
CA THR A 384 -21.55 23.56 10.74
C THR A 384 -20.31 23.36 9.87
N GLN A 385 -19.46 24.37 9.82
CA GLN A 385 -18.16 24.32 9.16
C GLN A 385 -17.04 24.75 10.10
N ILE A 386 -15.98 23.93 10.18
CA ILE A 386 -14.76 24.20 10.92
C ILE A 386 -13.59 24.14 9.95
N ASP A 387 -12.86 25.25 9.79
CA ASP A 387 -11.74 25.39 8.86
C ASP A 387 -10.46 25.72 9.62
N ALA A 388 -9.42 24.93 9.38
CA ALA A 388 -8.04 25.17 9.81
C ALA A 388 -7.10 24.88 8.64
N ASN A 389 -7.43 25.41 7.45
CA ASN A 389 -6.67 25.12 6.24
C ASN A 389 -5.39 25.97 6.16
N ALA A 390 -4.35 25.41 5.55
CA ALA A 390 -3.31 26.22 4.96
C ALA A 390 -3.73 26.68 3.56
N THR A 391 -3.52 27.95 3.22
CA THR A 391 -3.87 28.52 1.90
C THR A 391 -2.64 28.82 1.02
N GLY A 392 -1.43 28.72 1.57
CA GLY A 392 -0.16 28.97 0.88
C GLY A 392 0.74 27.74 0.80
N ARG A 393 1.90 27.79 1.46
CA ARG A 393 2.90 26.69 1.56
C ARG A 393 2.91 25.99 2.92
N GLY A 394 1.95 26.33 3.77
CA GLY A 394 1.87 25.85 5.15
C GLY A 394 1.25 24.48 5.31
N ASN A 395 1.43 23.91 6.49
CA ASN A 395 0.74 22.69 6.89
C ASN A 395 -0.71 23.01 7.32
N GLY A 396 -1.62 22.07 7.08
CA GLY A 396 -2.95 22.13 7.67
C GLY A 396 -2.90 22.20 9.19
N GLY A 397 -3.93 22.79 9.79
CA GLY A 397 -3.98 23.06 11.22
C GLY A 397 -4.41 21.88 12.07
N ARG A 398 -4.75 22.17 13.32
CA ARG A 398 -5.21 21.20 14.31
C ARG A 398 -6.67 21.48 14.68
N VAL A 399 -7.55 20.51 14.52
CA VAL A 399 -8.94 20.59 14.98
C VAL A 399 -9.22 19.45 15.95
N ILE A 400 -9.63 19.77 17.17
CA ILE A 400 -10.00 18.79 18.19
C ILE A 400 -11.46 19.04 18.57
N VAL A 401 -12.28 17.99 18.47
CA VAL A 401 -13.66 17.95 18.95
C VAL A 401 -13.73 16.82 19.98
N TRP A 402 -13.86 17.18 21.25
CA TRP A 402 -13.71 16.25 22.38
C TRP A 402 -14.87 16.32 23.37
N SER A 403 -15.17 15.19 24.01
CA SER A 403 -15.92 15.13 25.27
C SER A 403 -15.54 13.92 26.12
N ASP A 404 -15.59 14.02 27.45
CA ASP A 404 -15.43 12.89 28.37
C ASP A 404 -16.65 11.95 28.38
N GLY A 405 -17.81 12.41 27.90
CA GLY A 405 -19.02 11.61 27.72
C GLY A 405 -19.30 11.36 26.25
N THR A 406 -20.23 12.11 25.67
CA THR A 406 -20.77 11.88 24.33
C THR A 406 -20.39 12.98 23.34
N THR A 407 -19.78 12.59 22.23
CA THR A 407 -19.53 13.48 21.09
C THR A 407 -20.41 13.10 19.90
N VAL A 408 -21.12 14.07 19.34
CA VAL A 408 -21.83 13.96 18.06
C VAL A 408 -21.22 14.93 17.05
N ALA A 409 -20.83 14.44 15.88
CA ALA A 409 -20.27 15.29 14.84
C ALA A 409 -20.82 14.93 13.45
N GLN A 410 -21.50 15.89 12.80
CA GLN A 410 -22.17 15.69 11.51
C GLN A 410 -21.76 16.72 10.43
N GLY A 411 -21.05 17.79 10.78
CA GLY A 411 -20.70 18.90 9.87
C GLY A 411 -19.47 18.67 8.97
N LYS A 412 -18.85 19.76 8.52
CA LYS A 412 -17.58 19.75 7.75
C LYS A 412 -16.41 20.21 8.60
N ILE A 413 -15.30 19.48 8.55
CA ILE A 413 -14.06 19.80 9.25
C ILE A 413 -12.90 19.72 8.26
N ASN A 414 -12.26 20.86 7.99
CA ASN A 414 -11.17 20.95 7.02
C ASN A 414 -9.87 21.36 7.71
N ALA A 415 -8.80 20.62 7.45
CA ALA A 415 -7.44 20.95 7.87
C ALA A 415 -6.47 20.60 6.73
N LYS A 416 -6.70 21.17 5.53
CA LYS A 416 -5.91 20.87 4.34
C LYS A 416 -4.52 21.51 4.42
N GLY A 417 -3.53 20.83 3.85
CA GLY A 417 -2.23 21.43 3.52
C GLY A 417 -2.36 22.43 2.38
N GLY A 418 -1.40 23.34 2.27
CA GLY A 418 -1.44 24.40 1.27
C GLY A 418 -1.33 23.89 -0.16
N ASP A 419 -2.06 24.52 -1.08
CA ASP A 419 -2.06 24.14 -2.51
C ASP A 419 -0.67 24.29 -3.16
N SER A 420 0.19 25.16 -2.60
CA SER A 420 1.55 25.39 -3.09
C SER A 420 2.63 24.62 -2.31
N GLY A 421 2.24 23.79 -1.33
CA GLY A 421 3.16 23.03 -0.46
C GLY A 421 2.61 22.90 0.96
N GLY A 422 3.18 21.94 1.71
CA GLY A 422 2.83 21.66 3.10
C GLY A 422 1.99 20.40 3.28
N ASP A 423 2.07 19.81 4.46
CA ASP A 423 1.38 18.59 4.85
C ASP A 423 -0.06 18.86 5.26
N GLY A 424 -0.90 17.82 5.22
CA GLY A 424 -2.26 17.88 5.74
C GLY A 424 -2.25 17.97 7.26
N GLY A 425 -3.28 18.59 7.81
CA GLY A 425 -3.42 18.81 9.24
C GLY A 425 -3.92 17.60 10.02
N PHE A 426 -4.15 17.83 11.31
CA PHE A 426 -4.62 16.81 12.25
C PHE A 426 -6.05 17.13 12.70
N VAL A 427 -6.94 16.15 12.60
CA VAL A 427 -8.31 16.24 13.10
C VAL A 427 -8.57 15.10 14.08
N GLU A 428 -9.09 15.42 15.26
CA GLU A 428 -9.62 14.45 16.22
C GLU A 428 -11.09 14.76 16.47
N VAL A 429 -11.93 13.73 16.42
CA VAL A 429 -13.35 13.83 16.76
C VAL A 429 -13.71 12.65 17.63
N SER A 430 -13.86 12.86 18.94
CA SER A 430 -13.93 11.74 19.87
C SER A 430 -14.69 12.03 21.14
N GLY A 431 -15.41 11.01 21.60
CA GLY A 431 -16.01 10.99 22.93
C GLY A 431 -15.41 9.84 23.70
N LYS A 432 -14.81 10.11 24.87
CA LYS A 432 -14.17 9.10 25.70
C LYS A 432 -15.08 7.89 25.97
N GLN A 433 -16.39 8.13 26.13
CA GLN A 433 -17.40 7.07 26.27
C GLN A 433 -18.06 6.75 24.93
N THR A 434 -18.84 7.68 24.37
CA THR A 434 -19.67 7.45 23.18
C THR A 434 -19.35 8.45 22.07
N LEU A 435 -19.21 7.95 20.85
CA LEU A 435 -19.04 8.74 19.63
C LEU A 435 -20.13 8.41 18.60
N SER A 436 -20.79 9.44 18.07
CA SER A 436 -21.63 9.36 16.88
C SER A 436 -21.04 10.26 15.79
N PHE A 437 -20.51 9.65 14.74
CA PHE A 437 -19.71 10.36 13.74
C PHE A 437 -20.27 10.17 12.32
N SER A 438 -20.66 11.29 11.70
CA SER A 438 -21.02 11.39 10.29
C SER A 438 -20.43 12.64 9.61
N ALA A 439 -19.48 13.32 10.27
CA ALA A 439 -18.84 14.51 9.74
C ALA A 439 -17.95 14.20 8.52
N GLN A 440 -17.89 15.17 7.60
CA GLN A 440 -16.97 15.14 6.47
C GLN A 440 -15.64 15.78 6.87
N VAL A 441 -14.56 15.01 6.81
CA VAL A 441 -13.22 15.47 7.18
C VAL A 441 -12.32 15.53 5.93
N ASP A 442 -11.68 16.68 5.72
CA ASP A 442 -10.73 16.91 4.64
C ASP A 442 -9.38 17.42 5.16
N THR A 443 -8.38 16.53 5.12
CA THR A 443 -6.99 16.84 5.49
C THR A 443 -6.05 16.64 4.31
N ARG A 444 -6.55 16.83 3.08
CA ARG A 444 -5.73 16.63 1.88
C ARG A 444 -4.56 17.61 1.81
N ALA A 445 -3.48 17.13 1.23
CA ALA A 445 -2.32 17.93 0.85
C ALA A 445 -1.94 17.56 -0.58
N ALA A 446 -1.96 18.54 -1.49
CA ALA A 446 -1.71 18.30 -2.91
C ALA A 446 -0.24 17.95 -3.20
N LEU A 447 0.68 18.57 -2.45
CA LEU A 447 2.13 18.46 -2.63
C LEU A 447 2.88 17.95 -1.38
N GLY A 448 2.14 17.56 -0.34
CA GLY A 448 2.70 17.10 0.94
C GLY A 448 2.14 15.74 1.37
N THR A 449 2.47 15.34 2.59
CA THR A 449 1.91 14.14 3.22
C THR A 449 0.46 14.39 3.63
N MET A 450 -0.35 13.35 3.54
CA MET A 450 -1.76 13.42 3.92
C MET A 450 -1.90 13.58 5.42
N GLY A 451 -2.82 14.45 5.85
CA GLY A 451 -3.19 14.56 7.25
C GLY A 451 -4.02 13.38 7.75
N SER A 452 -4.40 13.42 9.02
CA SER A 452 -5.07 12.30 9.69
C SER A 452 -6.36 12.71 10.40
N LEU A 453 -7.28 11.75 10.46
CA LEU A 453 -8.46 11.75 11.31
C LEU A 453 -8.28 10.70 12.41
N LEU A 454 -8.36 11.12 13.67
CA LEU A 454 -8.39 10.25 14.85
C LEU A 454 -9.81 10.18 15.44
N LEU A 455 -10.28 8.96 15.68
CA LEU A 455 -11.53 8.66 16.40
C LEU A 455 -11.21 7.66 17.51
N ASP A 456 -11.35 8.02 18.79
CA ASP A 456 -10.88 7.20 19.92
C ASP A 456 -11.89 6.91 21.06
N PRO A 457 -13.09 6.36 20.75
CA PRO A 457 -14.11 6.07 21.77
C PRO A 457 -13.78 4.87 22.69
N THR A 458 -14.65 4.57 23.66
CA THR A 458 -14.50 3.35 24.48
C THR A 458 -14.62 2.08 23.63
N ASP A 459 -15.72 1.96 22.89
CA ASP A 459 -16.04 0.89 21.95
C ASP A 459 -16.50 1.51 20.63
N LEU A 460 -16.28 0.83 19.50
CA LEU A 460 -16.65 1.32 18.17
C LEU A 460 -17.25 0.24 17.28
N ASP A 461 -18.48 0.47 16.83
CA ASP A 461 -19.14 -0.33 15.80
C ASP A 461 -19.20 0.44 14.47
N VAL A 462 -18.62 -0.14 13.42
CA VAL A 462 -18.79 0.31 12.04
C VAL A 462 -19.96 -0.47 11.43
N ILE A 463 -21.10 0.18 11.25
CA ILE A 463 -22.38 -0.46 10.92
C ILE A 463 -23.33 0.51 10.17
N ASP A 464 -24.08 0.00 9.19
CA ASP A 464 -25.18 0.71 8.53
C ASP A 464 -26.48 0.28 9.20
N CYS A 465 -26.95 1.17 10.04
CA CYS A 465 -28.19 0.98 10.75
C CYS A 465 -29.05 2.24 10.70
N MET A 466 -29.15 2.85 9.51
CA MET A 466 -29.96 4.06 9.23
C MET A 466 -31.38 4.05 9.83
N ASN A 467 -31.95 2.89 10.19
CA ASN A 467 -33.24 2.77 10.88
C ASN A 467 -33.21 1.99 12.22
N THR A 468 -32.12 1.33 12.59
CA THR A 468 -32.07 0.36 13.72
C THR A 468 -31.20 0.81 14.90
N CYS A 469 -30.20 1.68 14.71
CA CYS A 469 -29.39 2.22 15.82
C CYS A 469 -29.86 3.58 16.34
N GLY A 470 -31.03 4.07 15.90
CA GLY A 470 -31.55 5.36 16.37
C GLY A 470 -30.86 6.59 15.78
N PHE A 471 -30.19 6.47 14.63
CA PHE A 471 -29.81 7.62 13.79
C PHE A 471 -31.08 8.22 13.15
N THR A 472 -31.92 8.86 13.97
CA THR A 472 -33.12 9.55 13.49
C THR A 472 -33.00 11.03 13.76
N LEU A 473 -33.06 11.81 12.68
CA LEU A 473 -33.14 13.28 12.59
C LEU A 473 -31.81 14.02 12.78
N PRO A 474 -31.63 15.19 12.12
CA PRO A 474 -30.49 16.06 12.41
C PRO A 474 -30.48 16.39 13.90
N VAL A 475 -29.35 16.18 14.57
CA VAL A 475 -29.17 16.58 15.97
C VAL A 475 -29.16 18.10 16.03
N ILE A 476 -30.19 18.67 16.66
CA ILE A 476 -30.41 20.12 16.76
C ILE A 476 -30.09 20.66 18.15
N GLY A 477 -29.89 19.79 19.16
CA GLY A 477 -29.53 20.20 20.51
C GLY A 477 -28.91 19.08 21.37
N PHE A 478 -28.55 19.43 22.61
CA PHE A 478 -27.97 18.48 23.59
C PHE A 478 -28.94 17.38 24.06
N GLY A 479 -30.25 17.56 23.85
CA GLY A 479 -31.27 16.57 24.24
C GLY A 479 -31.44 15.42 23.25
N ASP A 480 -30.89 15.55 22.04
CA ASP A 480 -31.08 14.59 20.94
C ASP A 480 -29.93 13.56 20.85
N LEU A 481 -29.14 13.43 21.92
CA LEU A 481 -27.93 12.60 21.90
C LEU A 481 -28.28 11.11 21.90
N PRO A 482 -27.60 10.30 21.06
CA PRO A 482 -27.78 8.86 21.07
C PRO A 482 -27.30 8.28 22.40
N SER A 483 -28.04 7.31 22.93
CA SER A 483 -27.61 6.49 24.05
C SER A 483 -27.05 5.16 23.52
N GLY A 484 -25.93 4.71 24.08
CA GLY A 484 -25.35 3.40 23.75
C GLY A 484 -23.93 3.45 23.19
N GLN A 485 -23.58 2.39 22.45
CA GLN A 485 -22.26 2.15 21.89
C GLN A 485 -21.92 3.14 20.78
N SER A 486 -20.64 3.47 20.61
CA SER A 486 -20.24 4.39 19.53
C SER A 486 -20.43 3.74 18.18
N THR A 487 -21.03 4.47 17.25
CA THR A 487 -21.40 3.96 15.93
C THR A 487 -20.94 4.90 14.83
N ILE A 488 -20.45 4.31 13.74
CA ILE A 488 -20.00 5.02 12.54
C ILE A 488 -20.49 4.26 11.30
N LEU A 489 -21.01 5.00 10.31
CA LEU A 489 -21.37 4.40 9.03
C LEU A 489 -20.12 4.03 8.24
N GLY A 490 -20.07 2.81 7.69
CA GLY A 490 -18.97 2.38 6.80
C GLY A 490 -18.78 3.31 5.60
N ALA A 491 -19.87 3.88 5.08
CA ALA A 491 -19.85 4.88 4.00
C ALA A 491 -19.14 6.19 4.40
N THR A 492 -19.24 6.63 5.66
CA THR A 492 -18.53 7.82 6.17
C THR A 492 -17.02 7.57 6.16
N LEU A 493 -16.57 6.39 6.63
CA LEU A 493 -15.15 6.02 6.56
C LEU A 493 -14.67 5.82 5.12
N SER A 494 -15.50 5.22 4.26
CA SER A 494 -15.18 4.97 2.84
C SER A 494 -15.00 6.24 2.02
N SER A 495 -15.72 7.31 2.39
CA SER A 495 -15.61 8.64 1.78
C SER A 495 -14.53 9.53 2.41
N ALA A 496 -13.81 9.03 3.43
CA ALA A 496 -12.75 9.79 4.08
C ALA A 496 -11.65 10.15 3.07
N THR A 497 -11.20 11.40 3.14
CA THR A 497 -10.08 11.89 2.32
C THR A 497 -8.76 11.97 3.10
N SER A 498 -8.78 11.54 4.36
CA SER A 498 -7.67 11.53 5.33
C SER A 498 -7.11 10.13 5.55
N ASN A 499 -5.94 10.01 6.17
CA ASN A 499 -5.57 8.76 6.85
C ASN A 499 -6.48 8.58 8.06
N VAL A 500 -7.14 7.42 8.20
CA VAL A 500 -8.09 7.16 9.28
C VAL A 500 -7.42 6.34 10.37
N SER A 501 -7.50 6.82 11.61
CA SER A 501 -7.06 6.11 12.81
C SER A 501 -8.26 5.92 13.75
N LEU A 502 -8.62 4.67 13.99
CA LEU A 502 -9.62 4.27 14.97
C LEU A 502 -8.88 3.73 16.21
N GLN A 503 -9.14 4.27 17.39
CA GLN A 503 -8.46 3.87 18.63
C GLN A 503 -9.47 3.60 19.74
N ALA A 504 -10.03 2.39 19.81
CA ALA A 504 -10.98 2.05 20.86
C ALA A 504 -10.27 1.54 22.13
N THR A 505 -10.65 2.01 23.31
CA THR A 505 -10.06 1.47 24.56
C THR A 505 -10.45 0.02 24.83
N ASN A 506 -11.56 -0.47 24.27
CA ASN A 506 -12.05 -1.84 24.42
C ASN A 506 -12.12 -2.56 23.05
N SER A 507 -13.20 -2.42 22.27
CA SER A 507 -13.35 -3.20 21.02
C SER A 507 -13.70 -2.36 19.79
N ILE A 508 -13.31 -2.86 18.60
CA ILE A 508 -13.74 -2.35 17.29
C ILE A 508 -14.42 -3.47 16.50
N ASN A 509 -15.64 -3.25 16.02
CA ASN A 509 -16.37 -4.22 15.20
C ASN A 509 -16.70 -3.63 13.83
N PHE A 510 -16.28 -4.30 12.74
CA PHE A 510 -16.64 -3.94 11.37
C PHE A 510 -17.77 -4.84 10.88
N TYR A 511 -19.02 -4.42 11.08
CA TYR A 511 -20.21 -5.06 10.52
C TYR A 511 -20.49 -4.62 9.08
N ASP A 512 -20.01 -3.43 8.72
CA ASP A 512 -20.18 -2.79 7.44
C ASP A 512 -18.91 -2.74 6.60
N PRO A 513 -19.04 -2.70 5.26
CA PRO A 513 -17.88 -2.56 4.40
C PRO A 513 -17.25 -1.16 4.57
N VAL A 514 -15.92 -1.14 4.65
CA VAL A 514 -15.10 0.07 4.60
C VAL A 514 -14.21 -0.01 3.37
N SER A 515 -14.53 0.72 2.31
CA SER A 515 -13.75 0.73 1.07
C SER A 515 -13.31 2.15 0.75
N ILE A 516 -12.12 2.53 1.24
CA ILE A 516 -11.57 3.87 1.03
C ILE A 516 -11.21 4.03 -0.45
N ALA A 517 -11.89 4.95 -1.15
CA ALA A 517 -11.68 5.15 -2.59
C ALA A 517 -10.47 6.03 -2.92
N ALA A 518 -10.09 6.95 -2.03
CA ALA A 518 -9.04 7.93 -2.30
C ALA A 518 -7.64 7.28 -2.29
N ALA A 519 -6.85 7.49 -3.34
CA ALA A 519 -5.55 6.85 -3.51
C ALA A 519 -4.54 7.13 -2.38
N GLY A 520 -3.75 6.12 -2.02
CA GLY A 520 -2.67 6.18 -1.03
C GLY A 520 -3.11 6.37 0.43
N LYS A 521 -4.40 6.24 0.74
CA LYS A 521 -4.94 6.44 2.10
C LYS A 521 -4.90 5.15 2.90
N SER A 522 -4.52 5.27 4.17
CA SER A 522 -4.38 4.14 5.08
C SER A 522 -5.48 4.12 6.13
N LEU A 523 -5.83 2.92 6.60
CA LEU A 523 -6.70 2.69 7.76
C LEU A 523 -5.87 2.04 8.87
N THR A 524 -5.86 2.64 10.05
CA THR A 524 -5.32 2.03 11.27
C THR A 524 -6.47 1.84 12.26
N ALA A 525 -6.60 0.64 12.81
CA ALA A 525 -7.52 0.33 13.89
C ALA A 525 -6.73 -0.28 15.05
N GLU A 526 -6.84 0.33 16.23
CA GLU A 526 -6.23 -0.12 17.46
C GLU A 526 -7.32 -0.31 18.52
N ALA A 527 -7.36 -1.48 19.16
CA ALA A 527 -8.31 -1.78 20.22
C ALA A 527 -7.60 -2.34 21.45
N GLY A 528 -8.02 -1.93 22.66
CA GLY A 528 -7.45 -2.43 23.90
C GLY A 528 -7.80 -3.90 24.22
N ASN A 529 -8.78 -4.48 23.54
CA ASN A 529 -9.23 -5.87 23.75
C ASN A 529 -9.37 -6.64 22.42
N THR A 530 -10.37 -6.33 21.59
CA THR A 530 -10.68 -7.13 20.39
C THR A 530 -10.97 -6.28 19.16
N ILE A 531 -10.50 -6.71 17.98
CA ILE A 531 -10.98 -6.24 16.67
C ILE A 531 -11.70 -7.38 15.95
N ASN A 532 -12.96 -7.18 15.59
CA ASN A 532 -13.75 -8.13 14.80
C ASN A 532 -14.02 -7.57 13.39
N VAL A 533 -13.67 -8.31 12.34
CA VAL A 533 -13.89 -7.94 10.94
C VAL A 533 -14.90 -8.89 10.32
N TYR A 534 -16.18 -8.51 10.34
CA TYR A 534 -17.28 -9.28 9.77
C TYR A 534 -17.56 -8.93 8.30
N ASN A 535 -17.06 -7.80 7.82
CA ASN A 535 -17.27 -7.30 6.47
C ASN A 535 -15.98 -6.74 5.86
N THR A 536 -16.01 -6.46 4.56
CA THR A 536 -14.80 -6.14 3.78
C THR A 536 -14.19 -4.80 4.22
N ILE A 537 -12.89 -4.81 4.47
CA ILE A 537 -12.06 -3.62 4.63
C ILE A 537 -11.15 -3.51 3.41
N TYR A 538 -11.10 -2.34 2.78
CA TYR A 538 -10.17 -2.01 1.72
C TYR A 538 -9.62 -0.60 1.91
N ALA A 539 -8.29 -0.48 1.80
CA ALA A 539 -7.61 0.81 1.70
C ALA A 539 -6.47 0.76 0.66
N PRO A 540 -6.33 1.75 -0.23
CA PRO A 540 -5.29 1.74 -1.26
C PRO A 540 -3.88 2.00 -0.68
N GLY A 541 -3.78 2.65 0.49
CA GLY A 541 -2.59 2.65 1.34
C GLY A 541 -2.51 1.37 2.16
N SER A 542 -1.99 1.43 3.39
CA SER A 542 -1.92 0.26 4.28
C SER A 542 -3.19 0.07 5.11
N VAL A 543 -3.50 -1.18 5.47
CA VAL A 543 -4.46 -1.49 6.54
C VAL A 543 -3.70 -2.06 7.74
N LYS A 544 -3.82 -1.43 8.91
CA LYS A 544 -3.18 -1.89 10.15
C LYS A 544 -4.24 -2.18 11.21
N LEU A 545 -4.26 -3.40 11.73
CA LEU A 545 -5.14 -3.82 12.84
C LEU A 545 -4.27 -4.22 14.03
N LYS A 546 -4.50 -3.64 15.20
CA LYS A 546 -3.73 -3.89 16.43
C LYS A 546 -4.66 -4.11 17.61
N ALA A 547 -4.68 -5.31 18.19
CA ALA A 547 -5.42 -5.60 19.41
C ALA A 547 -4.90 -6.90 20.04
N PRO A 548 -5.11 -7.14 21.36
CA PRO A 548 -4.82 -8.44 21.94
C PRO A 548 -5.45 -9.61 21.18
N SER A 549 -6.69 -9.47 20.72
CA SER A 549 -7.39 -10.44 19.89
C SER A 549 -7.90 -9.82 18.59
N ILE A 550 -7.69 -10.50 17.45
CA ILE A 550 -8.23 -10.11 16.15
C ILE A 550 -8.98 -11.31 15.55
N TYR A 551 -10.25 -11.10 15.19
CA TYR A 551 -11.09 -12.06 14.48
C TYR A 551 -11.45 -11.51 13.10
N ILE A 552 -11.17 -12.26 12.04
CA ILE A 552 -11.45 -11.87 10.65
C ILE A 552 -12.30 -12.95 9.99
N SER A 553 -13.52 -12.61 9.57
CA SER A 553 -14.40 -13.49 8.80
C SER A 553 -14.80 -12.95 7.42
N SER A 554 -14.17 -11.85 7.00
CA SER A 554 -14.34 -11.22 5.68
C SER A 554 -13.00 -10.70 5.17
N ASN A 555 -12.98 -10.07 4.00
CA ASN A 555 -11.75 -9.63 3.34
C ASN A 555 -11.12 -8.41 4.04
N VAL A 556 -9.82 -8.46 4.28
CA VAL A 556 -8.98 -7.31 4.65
C VAL A 556 -7.97 -7.09 3.53
N ASP A 557 -8.26 -6.10 2.69
CA ASP A 557 -7.56 -5.84 1.45
C ASP A 557 -6.78 -4.52 1.50
N SER A 558 -5.63 -4.48 0.83
CA SER A 558 -4.81 -3.28 0.76
C SER A 558 -4.06 -3.16 -0.56
N GLY A 559 -3.93 -1.92 -1.07
CA GLY A 559 -3.07 -1.62 -2.21
C GLY A 559 -1.58 -1.62 -1.90
N SER A 560 -1.18 -1.64 -0.62
CA SER A 560 0.22 -1.58 -0.17
C SER A 560 0.58 -2.73 0.78
N SER A 561 0.04 -2.72 2.00
CA SER A 561 0.32 -3.75 2.99
C SER A 561 -0.81 -3.91 4.02
N VAL A 562 -1.03 -5.15 4.47
CA VAL A 562 -1.82 -5.44 5.67
C VAL A 562 -0.88 -5.77 6.83
N HIS A 563 -1.08 -5.13 7.99
CA HIS A 563 -0.32 -5.40 9.22
C HIS A 563 -1.28 -5.76 10.35
N LEU A 564 -1.19 -7.00 10.85
CA LEU A 564 -1.99 -7.53 11.95
C LEU A 564 -1.10 -7.71 13.18
N LEU A 565 -1.40 -7.04 14.28
CA LEU A 565 -0.69 -7.16 15.55
C LEU A 565 -1.64 -7.74 16.60
N ALA A 566 -1.49 -9.02 16.94
CA ALA A 566 -2.35 -9.73 17.88
C ALA A 566 -1.66 -10.89 18.60
N ASP A 567 -2.09 -11.16 19.83
CA ASP A 567 -1.71 -12.36 20.58
C ASP A 567 -2.63 -13.54 20.26
N GLY A 568 -3.92 -13.25 20.03
CA GLY A 568 -4.90 -14.17 19.45
C GLY A 568 -5.35 -13.69 18.07
N LEU A 569 -4.93 -14.35 17.00
CA LEU A 569 -5.44 -14.07 15.64
C LEU A 569 -6.23 -15.26 15.11
N THR A 570 -7.50 -15.03 14.81
CA THR A 570 -8.36 -16.01 14.13
C THR A 570 -8.82 -15.44 12.80
N ILE A 571 -8.48 -16.11 11.70
CA ILE A 571 -8.97 -15.79 10.36
C ILE A 571 -9.84 -16.97 9.90
N SER A 572 -11.17 -16.79 9.86
CA SER A 572 -12.15 -17.84 9.57
C SER A 572 -13.15 -17.42 8.49
N GLY A 573 -13.02 -17.98 7.29
CA GLY A 573 -13.97 -17.79 6.19
C GLY A 573 -13.94 -18.98 5.22
N GLY A 574 -14.87 -19.01 4.26
CA GLY A 574 -14.99 -20.08 3.26
C GLY A 574 -13.81 -20.13 2.27
N SER A 575 -14.01 -20.75 1.10
CA SER A 575 -12.96 -21.02 0.08
C SER A 575 -12.37 -19.78 -0.65
N GLY A 576 -12.33 -18.60 -0.02
CA GLY A 576 -11.82 -17.33 -0.57
C GLY A 576 -10.64 -16.73 0.21
N SER A 577 -9.95 -15.75 -0.39
CA SER A 577 -8.82 -15.03 0.22
C SER A 577 -9.31 -13.98 1.22
N LEU A 578 -8.99 -14.11 2.50
CA LEU A 578 -9.45 -13.22 3.57
C LEU A 578 -8.50 -12.06 3.89
N VAL A 579 -7.25 -12.14 3.42
CA VAL A 579 -6.29 -11.04 3.50
C VAL A 579 -5.55 -10.92 2.18
N ASN A 580 -5.70 -9.81 1.48
CA ASN A 580 -5.10 -9.59 0.16
C ASN A 580 -4.32 -8.28 0.11
N ALA A 581 -2.99 -8.38 0.03
CA ALA A 581 -2.10 -7.24 -0.19
C ALA A 581 -0.77 -7.69 -0.79
N PRO A 582 -0.02 -6.79 -1.46
CA PRO A 582 1.35 -7.07 -1.89
C PRO A 582 2.26 -7.58 -0.76
N ARG A 583 2.00 -7.12 0.47
CA ARG A 583 2.72 -7.54 1.69
C ARG A 583 1.75 -7.74 2.85
N VAL A 584 1.84 -8.88 3.53
CA VAL A 584 1.10 -9.16 4.77
C VAL A 584 2.08 -9.40 5.91
N ILE A 585 1.94 -8.63 6.98
CA ILE A 585 2.76 -8.69 8.18
C ILE A 585 1.87 -9.15 9.33
N ILE A 586 2.28 -10.20 10.03
CA ILE A 586 1.63 -10.64 11.26
C ILE A 586 2.69 -10.63 12.36
N GLU A 587 2.41 -9.88 13.42
CA GLU A 587 3.29 -9.71 14.58
C GLU A 587 2.51 -9.96 15.87
N PRO A 588 3.16 -10.41 16.94
CA PRO A 588 2.52 -10.51 18.25
C PRO A 588 2.19 -9.11 18.83
N TYR A 589 1.14 -9.03 19.64
CA TYR A 589 0.80 -7.81 20.38
C TYR A 589 1.65 -7.68 21.66
N SER A 590 1.95 -8.80 22.32
CA SER A 590 2.82 -8.96 23.49
C SER A 590 3.55 -10.33 23.46
N ALA A 591 4.41 -10.65 24.42
CA ALA A 591 5.22 -11.88 24.38
C ALA A 591 4.38 -13.16 24.62
N GLY A 592 3.65 -13.62 23.60
CA GLY A 592 2.82 -14.82 23.57
C GLY A 592 1.93 -14.81 22.33
N PHE A 593 1.95 -15.87 21.50
CA PHE A 593 1.40 -15.80 20.14
C PHE A 593 0.66 -17.08 19.75
N GLY A 594 -0.68 -17.01 19.64
CA GLY A 594 -1.53 -18.05 19.08
C GLY A 594 -2.19 -17.54 17.80
N VAL A 595 -1.80 -18.10 16.65
CA VAL A 595 -2.31 -17.69 15.34
C VAL A 595 -2.93 -18.87 14.60
N SER A 596 -4.19 -18.71 14.21
CA SER A 596 -4.95 -19.65 13.39
C SER A 596 -5.34 -18.96 12.07
N VAL A 597 -4.71 -19.36 10.96
CA VAL A 597 -4.92 -18.77 9.63
C VAL A 597 -5.52 -19.84 8.70
N GLY A 598 -6.76 -19.60 8.25
CA GLY A 598 -7.39 -20.34 7.15
C GLY A 598 -7.58 -19.42 5.95
N GLY A 599 -6.67 -19.47 4.96
CA GLY A 599 -6.82 -18.80 3.66
C GLY A 599 -6.18 -17.41 3.53
N MET A 600 -5.15 -17.32 2.70
CA MET A 600 -4.50 -16.07 2.26
C MET A 600 -4.42 -16.03 0.73
N GLY A 601 -4.51 -14.83 0.14
CA GLY A 601 -4.55 -14.66 -1.32
C GLY A 601 -3.23 -14.96 -2.02
N ALA A 602 -3.31 -15.36 -3.29
CA ALA A 602 -2.15 -15.57 -4.16
C ALA A 602 -1.58 -14.22 -4.64
N GLY A 603 -0.28 -13.98 -4.44
CA GLY A 603 0.44 -12.85 -5.06
C GLY A 603 1.27 -11.96 -4.14
N GLY A 604 1.25 -12.16 -2.81
CA GLY A 604 2.01 -11.36 -1.84
C GLY A 604 3.13 -12.10 -1.11
N THR A 605 4.00 -11.36 -0.42
CA THR A 605 4.96 -11.92 0.56
C THR A 605 4.27 -11.99 1.94
N LEU A 606 4.25 -13.18 2.54
CA LEU A 606 3.79 -13.39 3.93
C LEU A 606 5.01 -13.45 4.84
N THR A 607 5.11 -12.51 5.78
CA THR A 607 6.16 -12.47 6.80
C THR A 607 5.54 -12.69 8.17
N LEU A 608 5.97 -13.76 8.87
CA LEU A 608 5.64 -14.02 10.26
C LEU A 608 6.85 -13.65 11.14
N SER A 609 6.77 -12.52 11.85
CA SER A 609 7.90 -11.95 12.59
C SER A 609 7.75 -12.15 14.10
N THR A 610 8.73 -12.85 14.71
CA THR A 610 8.99 -13.02 16.16
C THR A 610 7.86 -13.64 17.02
N GLY A 611 8.15 -14.77 17.68
CA GLY A 611 7.23 -15.47 18.60
C GLY A 611 7.32 -17.00 18.51
N SER A 612 6.73 -17.75 19.43
CA SER A 612 6.45 -19.18 19.22
C SER A 612 5.04 -19.30 18.67
N LEU A 613 4.82 -19.90 17.51
CA LEU A 613 3.49 -20.31 17.08
C LEU A 613 3.10 -21.53 17.93
N ALA A 614 2.45 -21.28 19.06
CA ALA A 614 1.96 -22.30 19.98
C ALA A 614 0.45 -22.13 20.17
N GLY A 615 -0.29 -23.24 20.18
CA GLY A 615 -1.72 -23.23 20.52
C GLY A 615 -2.69 -23.35 19.35
N ILE A 616 -2.53 -24.39 18.52
CA ILE A 616 -3.72 -25.02 17.92
C ILE A 616 -3.97 -26.27 18.74
N ASP A 617 -4.79 -26.16 19.79
CA ASP A 617 -5.29 -27.33 20.51
C ASP A 617 -6.35 -28.01 19.64
N GLY A 618 -5.99 -29.15 19.03
CA GLY A 618 -6.89 -29.96 18.22
C GLY A 618 -6.28 -30.45 16.89
N ASN A 619 -6.89 -31.47 16.30
CA ASN A 619 -6.47 -32.15 15.05
C ASN A 619 -6.56 -31.27 13.77
N ALA A 620 -6.57 -29.94 13.87
CA ALA A 620 -6.70 -29.03 12.71
C ALA A 620 -5.36 -28.88 11.95
N SER A 621 -5.43 -28.69 10.63
CA SER A 621 -4.28 -28.37 9.77
C SER A 621 -4.03 -26.86 9.69
N LEU A 622 -2.76 -26.45 9.55
CA LEU A 622 -2.38 -25.06 9.28
C LEU A 622 -1.86 -24.98 7.84
N THR A 623 -2.43 -24.12 7.00
CA THR A 623 -2.02 -23.93 5.60
C THR A 623 -1.53 -22.51 5.36
N LEU A 624 -0.25 -22.34 5.03
CA LEU A 624 0.37 -21.06 4.67
C LEU A 624 0.58 -21.00 3.15
N MET A 625 0.11 -19.95 2.47
CA MET A 625 0.28 -19.79 1.01
C MET A 625 0.80 -18.38 0.69
N GLY A 626 1.77 -18.26 -0.21
CA GLY A 626 2.33 -16.97 -0.64
C GLY A 626 3.37 -17.08 -1.75
N SER A 627 3.75 -15.94 -2.34
CA SER A 627 4.86 -15.91 -3.31
C SER A 627 6.19 -16.25 -2.63
N ASN A 628 6.41 -15.63 -1.47
CA ASN A 628 7.51 -15.95 -0.55
C ASN A 628 6.94 -16.17 0.85
N ILE A 629 7.51 -17.13 1.57
CA ILE A 629 7.19 -17.42 2.97
C ILE A 629 8.48 -17.31 3.80
N ASP A 630 8.54 -16.34 4.70
CA ASP A 630 9.64 -16.14 5.64
C ASP A 630 9.18 -16.45 7.08
N LEU A 631 9.83 -17.43 7.72
CA LEU A 631 9.56 -17.85 9.09
C LEU A 631 10.69 -17.44 10.03
N ASN A 632 10.41 -16.46 10.90
CA ASN A 632 11.33 -15.96 11.92
C ASN A 632 10.91 -16.34 13.36
N ALA A 633 9.99 -17.31 13.50
CA ALA A 633 9.30 -17.71 14.73
C ALA A 633 9.31 -19.25 14.92
N THR A 634 9.44 -19.75 16.17
CA THR A 634 9.44 -21.19 16.46
C THR A 634 8.04 -21.76 16.23
N LEU A 635 7.90 -22.80 15.41
CA LEU A 635 6.61 -23.48 15.20
C LEU A 635 6.46 -24.65 16.17
N ASN A 636 5.54 -24.55 17.15
CA ASN A 636 5.32 -25.55 18.20
C ASN A 636 3.87 -26.06 18.17
N ARG A 637 3.61 -27.09 17.36
CA ARG A 637 2.25 -27.54 16.99
C ARG A 637 2.11 -29.05 16.98
N SER A 638 0.98 -29.60 17.43
CA SER A 638 0.76 -31.06 17.52
C SER A 638 0.17 -31.74 16.26
N GLY A 639 -0.19 -31.00 15.20
CA GLY A 639 -0.79 -31.56 13.96
C GLY A 639 -0.05 -31.24 12.64
N ASP A 640 -0.65 -31.60 11.50
CA ASP A 640 -0.11 -31.43 10.12
C ASP A 640 -0.03 -29.98 9.61
N THR A 641 1.15 -29.47 9.29
CA THR A 641 1.33 -28.12 8.71
C THR A 641 1.63 -28.19 7.21
N ILE A 642 0.90 -27.46 6.37
CA ILE A 642 1.14 -27.34 4.93
C ILE A 642 1.64 -25.92 4.64
N MET A 643 2.75 -25.79 3.92
CA MET A 643 3.32 -24.51 3.51
C MET A 643 3.48 -24.53 1.99
N VAL A 644 3.02 -23.50 1.29
CA VAL A 644 3.04 -23.42 -0.17
C VAL A 644 3.64 -22.08 -0.58
N ALA A 645 4.93 -22.08 -0.90
CA ALA A 645 5.68 -20.95 -1.42
C ALA A 645 5.82 -21.09 -2.94
N SER A 646 5.24 -20.17 -3.72
CA SER A 646 5.33 -20.26 -5.18
C SER A 646 6.71 -19.89 -5.74
N SER A 647 7.54 -19.15 -4.98
CA SER A 647 8.89 -18.73 -5.37
C SER A 647 9.97 -19.17 -4.36
N SER A 648 9.99 -18.66 -3.12
CA SER A 648 10.98 -19.07 -2.12
C SER A 648 10.42 -19.28 -0.71
N PHE A 649 10.95 -20.29 -0.01
CA PHE A 649 10.74 -20.52 1.41
C PHE A 649 12.01 -20.20 2.20
N ALA A 650 11.94 -19.41 3.27
CA ALA A 650 13.06 -19.20 4.16
C ALA A 650 12.68 -19.39 5.63
N SER A 651 13.39 -20.29 6.31
CA SER A 651 13.32 -20.46 7.76
C SER A 651 14.61 -19.96 8.40
N TYR A 652 14.48 -19.08 9.40
CA TYR A 652 15.60 -18.52 10.18
C TYR A 652 15.59 -18.96 11.65
N VAL A 653 14.68 -19.86 12.02
CA VAL A 653 14.58 -20.37 13.38
C VAL A 653 15.58 -21.48 13.65
N ALA A 654 15.98 -21.65 14.91
CA ALA A 654 16.98 -22.66 15.29
C ALA A 654 16.41 -24.09 15.34
N ASN A 655 15.12 -24.26 15.63
CA ASN A 655 14.43 -25.54 15.66
C ASN A 655 12.94 -25.37 15.28
N MET A 656 12.48 -26.02 14.21
CA MET A 656 11.05 -26.24 13.93
C MET A 656 10.58 -27.46 14.72
N SER A 657 10.25 -27.28 16.00
CA SER A 657 9.76 -28.37 16.88
C SER A 657 8.25 -28.57 16.71
N ILE A 658 7.85 -29.17 15.59
CA ILE A 658 6.45 -29.52 15.33
C ILE A 658 6.21 -30.91 15.96
N GLY A 659 5.29 -31.00 16.91
CA GLY A 659 4.80 -32.26 17.47
C GLY A 659 4.00 -33.14 16.48
N GLY A 660 3.57 -32.57 15.35
CA GLY A 660 3.03 -33.27 14.16
C GLY A 660 4.00 -33.26 12.95
N ARG A 661 3.51 -33.46 11.72
CA ARG A 661 4.32 -33.41 10.48
C ARG A 661 4.20 -32.09 9.71
N TYR A 662 5.13 -31.80 8.81
CA TYR A 662 5.02 -30.68 7.85
C TYR A 662 5.23 -31.09 6.39
N LEU A 663 4.53 -30.39 5.48
CA LEU A 663 4.67 -30.48 4.02
C LEU A 663 4.98 -29.07 3.48
N VAL A 664 6.17 -28.86 2.92
CA VAL A 664 6.58 -27.58 2.33
C VAL A 664 6.66 -27.73 0.82
N TYR A 665 5.75 -27.10 0.09
CA TYR A 665 5.78 -26.94 -1.36
C TYR A 665 6.54 -25.64 -1.68
N ALA A 666 7.65 -25.73 -2.40
CA ALA A 666 8.50 -24.59 -2.76
C ALA A 666 8.97 -24.67 -4.21
N ALA A 667 9.47 -23.58 -4.79
CA ALA A 667 9.91 -23.64 -6.18
C ALA A 667 11.21 -24.44 -6.36
N ASN A 668 12.25 -24.09 -5.61
CA ASN A 668 13.60 -24.62 -5.80
C ASN A 668 14.36 -24.72 -4.47
N PRO A 669 15.06 -25.83 -4.18
CA PRO A 669 15.87 -25.95 -2.95
C PRO A 669 17.04 -24.95 -2.89
N VAL A 670 17.55 -24.44 -4.01
CA VAL A 670 18.70 -23.51 -4.04
C VAL A 670 18.32 -22.13 -3.52
N THR A 671 17.11 -21.67 -3.84
CA THR A 671 16.59 -20.38 -3.37
C THR A 671 15.85 -20.49 -2.04
N SER A 672 15.69 -21.71 -1.51
CA SER A 672 14.98 -21.96 -0.26
C SER A 672 15.94 -22.15 0.91
N ASN A 673 15.84 -21.32 1.94
CA ASN A 673 16.60 -21.47 3.17
C ASN A 673 15.84 -22.39 4.15
N ARG A 674 16.50 -23.47 4.59
CA ARG A 674 15.90 -24.52 5.43
C ARG A 674 16.46 -24.55 6.85
N ASN A 675 17.15 -23.50 7.30
CA ASN A 675 17.74 -23.48 8.63
C ASN A 675 16.69 -23.74 9.71
N GLY A 676 17.00 -24.65 10.63
CA GLY A 676 16.10 -25.10 11.69
C GLY A 676 15.04 -26.12 11.30
N ALA A 677 14.89 -26.46 10.02
CA ALA A 677 14.14 -27.65 9.63
C ALA A 677 14.91 -28.88 10.14
N GLY A 678 14.26 -29.74 10.93
CA GLY A 678 14.83 -31.00 11.40
C GLY A 678 15.00 -32.02 10.25
N SER A 679 15.00 -33.32 10.55
CA SER A 679 15.04 -34.34 9.49
C SER A 679 13.77 -34.29 8.62
N TYR A 680 13.97 -34.28 7.30
CA TYR A 680 12.89 -34.29 6.30
C TYR A 680 13.25 -35.15 5.07
N SER A 681 12.23 -35.60 4.36
CA SER A 681 12.31 -36.17 3.02
C SER A 681 12.10 -35.08 1.98
N LYS A 682 12.53 -35.30 0.72
CA LYS A 682 12.30 -34.35 -0.37
C LYS A 682 11.82 -35.04 -1.65
N HIS A 683 11.19 -34.29 -2.54
CA HIS A 683 10.82 -34.72 -3.89
C HIS A 683 10.79 -33.52 -4.85
N TYR A 684 11.06 -33.75 -6.14
CA TYR A 684 11.08 -32.76 -7.22
C TYR A 684 9.93 -32.98 -8.20
N ASN A 685 9.68 -31.99 -9.07
CA ASN A 685 8.59 -32.01 -10.04
C ASN A 685 7.22 -32.20 -9.38
N VAL A 686 6.98 -31.50 -8.26
CA VAL A 686 5.73 -31.55 -7.49
C VAL A 686 5.21 -30.14 -7.27
N SER A 687 4.01 -29.87 -7.79
CA SER A 687 3.26 -28.66 -7.48
C SER A 687 2.13 -28.99 -6.51
N TYR A 688 1.72 -28.04 -5.67
CA TYR A 688 0.58 -28.25 -4.78
C TYR A 688 -0.72 -28.26 -5.58
N ASP A 689 -1.48 -29.34 -5.49
CA ASP A 689 -2.76 -29.53 -6.18
C ASP A 689 -3.96 -29.64 -5.20
N GLY A 690 -3.73 -29.37 -3.91
CA GLY A 690 -4.72 -29.53 -2.85
C GLY A 690 -4.71 -30.90 -2.16
N THR A 691 -3.88 -31.84 -2.62
CA THR A 691 -3.75 -33.18 -2.02
C THR A 691 -2.34 -33.47 -1.55
N THR A 692 -2.21 -34.32 -0.54
CA THR A 692 -0.91 -34.85 -0.13
C THR A 692 -0.54 -36.03 -1.04
N PRO A 693 0.62 -36.00 -1.72
CA PRO A 693 1.08 -37.13 -2.49
C PRO A 693 1.14 -38.40 -1.65
N SER A 694 0.82 -39.56 -2.25
CA SER A 694 0.75 -40.84 -1.53
C SER A 694 2.07 -41.21 -0.83
N TYR A 695 3.22 -40.88 -1.43
CA TYR A 695 4.54 -41.08 -0.83
C TYR A 695 4.82 -40.15 0.36
N ALA A 696 4.12 -39.01 0.45
CA ALA A 696 4.20 -38.06 1.55
C ALA A 696 3.10 -38.28 2.62
N GLY A 697 2.57 -39.51 2.71
CA GLY A 697 1.51 -39.89 3.64
C GLY A 697 1.89 -39.85 5.14
N SER A 698 3.17 -39.71 5.47
CA SER A 698 3.67 -39.50 6.85
C SER A 698 5.05 -38.83 6.83
N GLY A 699 5.51 -38.35 7.99
CA GLY A 699 6.80 -37.67 8.12
C GLY A 699 6.83 -36.28 7.48
N ASN A 700 7.99 -35.63 7.56
CA ASN A 700 8.20 -34.27 7.11
C ASN A 700 8.71 -34.23 5.66
N TRP A 701 8.17 -33.37 4.81
CA TRP A 701 8.52 -33.31 3.38
C TRP A 701 8.77 -31.90 2.87
N PHE A 702 9.78 -31.77 2.00
CA PHE A 702 9.95 -30.67 1.07
C PHE A 702 9.67 -31.13 -0.36
N LEU A 703 8.67 -30.53 -1.00
CA LEU A 703 8.18 -30.87 -2.33
C LEU A 703 8.48 -29.68 -3.24
N TYR A 704 9.30 -29.89 -4.27
CA TYR A 704 9.77 -28.82 -5.13
C TYR A 704 9.14 -28.88 -6.51
N SER A 705 8.67 -27.75 -7.01
CA SER A 705 8.08 -27.69 -8.36
C SER A 705 9.12 -27.71 -9.47
N ILE A 706 10.39 -27.39 -9.17
CA ILE A 706 11.48 -27.57 -10.14
C ILE A 706 11.60 -29.05 -10.55
N ALA A 707 11.79 -29.27 -11.85
CA ALA A 707 12.01 -30.58 -12.45
C ALA A 707 13.47 -30.71 -12.92
N PRO A 708 14.43 -31.04 -12.03
CA PRO A 708 15.83 -31.15 -12.39
C PRO A 708 16.03 -32.30 -13.38
N THR A 709 16.91 -32.10 -14.37
CA THR A 709 17.12 -33.05 -15.47
C THR A 709 18.47 -33.77 -15.32
N LEU A 710 18.46 -35.09 -15.38
CA LEU A 710 19.67 -35.91 -15.52
C LEU A 710 19.85 -36.31 -16.97
N GLN A 711 21.05 -36.11 -17.49
CA GLN A 711 21.39 -36.42 -18.87
C GLN A 711 21.91 -37.85 -18.97
N LEU A 712 21.17 -38.70 -19.69
CA LEU A 712 21.55 -40.06 -20.02
C LEU A 712 22.30 -40.05 -21.36
N THR A 713 23.51 -40.62 -21.41
CA THR A 713 24.28 -40.74 -22.66
C THR A 713 24.51 -42.21 -22.99
N PRO A 714 23.97 -42.74 -24.10
CA PRO A 714 24.25 -44.11 -24.53
C PRO A 714 25.73 -44.28 -24.91
N THR A 715 26.28 -45.46 -24.65
CA THR A 715 27.61 -45.85 -25.12
C THR A 715 27.53 -46.21 -26.60
N GLY A 716 27.70 -45.22 -27.47
CA GLY A 716 27.83 -45.43 -28.92
C GLY A 716 29.07 -46.24 -29.30
N GLY A 717 29.27 -46.49 -30.60
CA GLY A 717 30.45 -47.20 -31.10
C GLY A 717 30.25 -47.90 -32.43
N SER A 718 31.21 -48.76 -32.81
CA SER A 718 31.12 -49.56 -34.03
C SER A 718 30.89 -51.04 -33.74
N ILE A 719 29.92 -51.62 -34.42
CA ILE A 719 29.63 -53.06 -34.39
C ILE A 719 29.85 -53.66 -35.79
N VAL A 720 30.10 -54.96 -35.86
CA VAL A 720 30.11 -55.69 -37.14
C VAL A 720 28.69 -56.13 -37.46
N TYR A 721 28.31 -56.11 -38.74
CA TYR A 721 27.00 -56.55 -39.22
C TYR A 721 26.66 -57.96 -38.70
N GLY A 722 25.44 -58.11 -38.20
CA GLY A 722 24.97 -59.33 -37.50
C GLY A 722 25.14 -59.31 -35.97
N ASN A 723 25.97 -58.43 -35.42
CA ASN A 723 26.15 -58.32 -33.97
C ASN A 723 25.05 -57.49 -33.29
N ALA A 724 24.85 -57.72 -32.00
CA ALA A 724 23.91 -56.96 -31.19
C ALA A 724 24.37 -55.51 -30.97
N LEU A 725 23.40 -54.60 -30.77
CA LEU A 725 23.66 -53.20 -30.43
C LEU A 725 24.35 -53.08 -29.05
N PRO A 726 25.16 -52.02 -28.83
CA PRO A 726 25.72 -51.73 -27.51
C PRO A 726 24.62 -51.49 -26.47
N SER A 727 24.81 -52.00 -25.24
CA SER A 727 23.86 -51.83 -24.12
C SER A 727 24.38 -50.91 -23.01
N GLY A 728 25.58 -50.34 -23.15
CA GLY A 728 26.18 -49.45 -22.16
C GLY A 728 25.56 -48.05 -22.14
N TYR A 729 25.60 -47.38 -20.99
CA TYR A 729 25.20 -45.98 -20.83
C TYR A 729 25.94 -45.31 -19.67
N THR A 730 25.91 -43.98 -19.66
CA THR A 730 26.37 -43.14 -18.54
C THR A 730 25.29 -42.14 -18.17
N ILE A 731 25.15 -41.80 -16.88
CA ILE A 731 24.27 -40.73 -16.42
C ILE A 731 25.14 -39.58 -15.92
N GLY A 732 24.98 -38.42 -16.54
CA GLY A 732 25.67 -37.19 -16.15
C GLY A 732 25.20 -36.70 -14.79
N THR A 733 26.14 -36.34 -13.93
CA THR A 733 25.87 -35.84 -12.57
C THR A 733 25.61 -34.33 -12.52
N GLY A 734 25.80 -33.60 -13.62
CA GLY A 734 25.65 -32.13 -13.66
C GLY A 734 24.24 -31.60 -13.39
N GLY A 735 23.22 -32.46 -13.42
CA GLY A 735 21.84 -32.10 -13.09
C GLY A 735 21.44 -32.35 -11.64
N LEU A 736 22.28 -33.03 -10.85
CA LEU A 736 22.02 -33.28 -9.43
C LEU A 736 22.11 -31.96 -8.65
N ILE A 737 21.10 -31.69 -7.82
CA ILE A 737 21.01 -30.49 -7.01
C ILE A 737 20.88 -30.84 -5.53
N ASP A 738 21.06 -29.84 -4.66
CA ASP A 738 20.80 -29.98 -3.22
C ASP A 738 21.55 -31.16 -2.56
N GLY A 739 22.81 -31.37 -2.97
CA GLY A 739 23.69 -32.42 -2.45
C GLY A 739 23.34 -33.84 -2.88
N ASP A 740 22.43 -34.00 -3.85
CA ASP A 740 22.03 -35.33 -4.32
C ASP A 740 23.15 -36.07 -5.06
N THR A 741 23.09 -37.40 -4.96
CA THR A 741 23.87 -38.36 -5.73
C THR A 741 22.92 -39.19 -6.59
N LEU A 742 23.43 -39.97 -7.55
CA LEU A 742 22.59 -40.89 -8.32
C LEU A 742 21.83 -41.89 -7.41
N THR A 743 22.45 -42.28 -6.29
CA THR A 743 21.84 -43.16 -5.29
C THR A 743 20.70 -42.47 -4.56
N THR A 744 20.89 -41.21 -4.10
CA THR A 744 19.80 -40.49 -3.40
C THR A 744 18.69 -40.07 -4.36
N ALA A 745 19.01 -39.76 -5.62
CA ALA A 745 18.04 -39.57 -6.70
C ALA A 745 17.22 -40.82 -7.01
N GLY A 746 17.61 -41.98 -6.44
CA GLY A 746 16.89 -43.25 -6.53
C GLY A 746 16.69 -43.70 -7.96
N ILE A 747 17.72 -43.55 -8.79
CA ILE A 747 17.67 -44.00 -10.18
C ILE A 747 17.60 -45.51 -10.21
N SER A 748 16.54 -46.03 -10.81
CA SER A 748 16.26 -47.47 -10.89
C SER A 748 15.70 -47.85 -12.25
N GLY A 749 15.79 -49.14 -12.57
CA GLY A 749 15.43 -49.70 -13.88
C GLY A 749 16.66 -49.90 -14.77
N THR A 750 16.42 -50.43 -15.96
CA THR A 750 17.44 -50.68 -16.99
C THR A 750 17.06 -49.91 -18.25
N PRO A 751 17.90 -48.99 -18.75
CA PRO A 751 17.61 -48.29 -19.99
C PRO A 751 17.76 -49.26 -21.17
N THR A 752 16.89 -49.10 -22.16
CA THR A 752 16.99 -49.78 -23.46
C THR A 752 17.19 -48.72 -24.54
N PHE A 753 18.04 -49.04 -25.50
CA PHE A 753 18.30 -48.19 -26.65
C PHE A 753 17.98 -48.98 -27.92
N GLY A 754 17.30 -48.32 -28.85
CA GLY A 754 16.94 -48.88 -30.15
C GLY A 754 17.35 -47.95 -31.27
N VAL A 755 17.13 -48.39 -32.51
CA VAL A 755 17.26 -47.57 -33.71
C VAL A 755 15.88 -47.49 -34.36
N THR A 756 15.28 -46.31 -34.41
CA THR A 756 13.91 -46.16 -34.95
C THR A 756 13.88 -46.11 -36.48
N ALA A 757 14.98 -45.71 -37.12
CA ALA A 757 15.09 -45.57 -38.58
C ALA A 757 16.39 -46.20 -39.10
N GLY A 758 16.35 -47.47 -39.45
CA GLY A 758 17.42 -48.14 -40.16
C GLY A 758 16.91 -49.27 -41.05
N SER A 759 17.36 -49.32 -42.29
CA SER A 759 17.05 -50.44 -43.17
C SER A 759 17.67 -51.71 -42.59
N THR A 760 16.85 -52.71 -42.29
CA THR A 760 17.32 -54.05 -41.93
C THR A 760 17.42 -54.91 -43.17
N SER A 761 18.32 -55.89 -43.15
CA SER A 761 18.36 -56.95 -44.14
C SER A 761 17.16 -57.89 -44.00
N ALA A 762 17.02 -58.82 -44.94
CA ALA A 762 15.98 -59.85 -44.89
C ALA A 762 16.11 -60.77 -43.65
N SER A 763 17.31 -60.91 -43.07
CA SER A 763 17.54 -61.64 -41.82
C SER A 763 17.24 -60.84 -40.55
N GLY A 764 16.82 -59.57 -40.69
CA GLY A 764 16.43 -58.69 -39.58
C GLY A 764 17.61 -58.00 -38.89
N HIS A 765 18.82 -58.11 -39.44
CA HIS A 765 19.99 -57.39 -38.93
C HIS A 765 20.03 -55.97 -39.49
N LEU A 766 20.51 -55.00 -38.68
CA LEU A 766 20.68 -53.62 -39.10
C LEU A 766 21.76 -53.55 -40.19
N ASN A 767 21.46 -52.98 -41.35
CA ASN A 767 22.41 -52.89 -42.46
C ASN A 767 23.64 -52.05 -42.09
N VAL A 768 24.70 -52.16 -42.89
CA VAL A 768 25.90 -51.33 -42.76
C VAL A 768 25.56 -49.85 -42.92
N GLY A 769 25.95 -49.04 -41.95
CA GLY A 769 25.58 -47.62 -41.89
C GLY A 769 25.76 -47.02 -40.50
N SER A 770 25.48 -45.72 -40.37
CA SER A 770 25.49 -45.02 -39.07
C SER A 770 24.07 -44.64 -38.67
N TYR A 771 23.67 -44.99 -37.45
CA TYR A 771 22.30 -44.84 -36.98
C TYR A 771 22.26 -44.14 -35.62
N ALA A 772 21.24 -43.32 -35.38
CA ALA A 772 21.00 -42.72 -34.08
C ALA A 772 20.46 -43.77 -33.10
N LEU A 773 20.93 -43.71 -31.85
CA LEU A 773 20.40 -44.49 -30.74
C LEU A 773 19.30 -43.69 -30.05
N ASP A 774 18.08 -44.19 -30.14
CA ASP A 774 16.91 -43.62 -29.48
C ASP A 774 16.73 -44.28 -28.11
N TYR A 775 16.63 -43.47 -27.07
CA TYR A 775 16.29 -43.94 -25.73
C TYR A 775 14.82 -44.31 -25.67
N THR A 776 14.54 -45.59 -25.41
CA THR A 776 13.19 -46.15 -25.30
C THR A 776 12.94 -46.74 -23.90
N GLY A 777 13.80 -46.39 -22.93
CA GLY A 777 13.90 -47.10 -21.65
C GLY A 777 12.94 -46.68 -20.55
N ASN A 778 13.03 -47.42 -19.43
CA ASN A 778 12.16 -47.36 -18.25
C ASN A 778 12.89 -46.87 -16.99
N LEU A 779 13.95 -46.04 -17.12
CA LEU A 779 14.60 -45.49 -15.93
C LEU A 779 13.62 -44.57 -15.19
N ALA A 780 13.55 -44.75 -13.88
CA ALA A 780 12.71 -43.94 -12.99
C ALA A 780 13.57 -43.32 -11.88
N SER A 781 13.16 -42.14 -11.40
CA SER A 781 13.73 -41.49 -10.22
C SER A 781 12.70 -41.48 -9.11
N SER A 782 13.06 -41.99 -7.93
CA SER A 782 12.18 -41.91 -6.75
C SER A 782 12.15 -40.51 -6.10
N LEU A 783 13.03 -39.59 -6.53
CA LEU A 783 13.00 -38.18 -6.14
C LEU A 783 12.35 -37.27 -7.20
N GLY A 784 11.91 -37.80 -8.34
CA GLY A 784 11.26 -37.00 -9.38
C GLY A 784 12.19 -36.25 -10.34
N TYR A 785 13.46 -36.65 -10.47
CA TYR A 785 14.32 -36.15 -11.54
C TYR A 785 13.78 -36.56 -12.91
N GLN A 786 13.82 -35.63 -13.86
CA GLN A 786 13.53 -35.90 -15.27
C GLN A 786 14.74 -36.52 -15.95
N ILE A 787 14.56 -37.60 -16.70
CA ILE A 787 15.66 -38.26 -17.42
C ILE A 787 15.54 -37.89 -18.90
N VAL A 788 16.56 -37.21 -19.39
CA VAL A 788 16.64 -36.78 -20.78
C VAL A 788 17.82 -37.51 -21.43
N SER A 789 17.62 -38.11 -22.60
CA SER A 789 18.72 -38.76 -23.33
C SER A 789 19.41 -37.78 -24.26
N ASN A 790 20.73 -37.78 -24.24
CA ASN A 790 21.56 -37.19 -25.27
C ASN A 790 21.49 -38.04 -26.56
N ALA A 791 21.77 -37.40 -27.70
CA ALA A 791 21.94 -38.09 -28.96
C ALA A 791 23.22 -38.97 -28.92
N GLY A 792 23.09 -40.23 -29.31
CA GLY A 792 24.22 -41.11 -29.57
C GLY A 792 24.07 -41.81 -30.92
N ASN A 793 25.15 -42.37 -31.45
CA ASN A 793 25.12 -43.12 -32.69
C ASN A 793 25.82 -44.48 -32.57
N VAL A 794 25.45 -45.39 -33.46
CA VAL A 794 26.10 -46.68 -33.67
C VAL A 794 26.45 -46.83 -35.15
N THR A 795 27.67 -47.28 -35.45
CA THR A 795 28.12 -47.54 -36.81
C THR A 795 28.25 -49.04 -37.05
N VAL A 796 27.43 -49.60 -37.93
CA VAL A 796 27.51 -50.99 -38.37
C VAL A 796 28.52 -51.10 -39.51
N THR A 797 29.51 -51.96 -39.36
CA THR A 797 30.58 -52.23 -40.35
C THR A 797 30.37 -53.58 -41.03
N PRO A 798 30.83 -53.77 -42.28
CA PRO A 798 30.59 -55.01 -43.01
C PRO A 798 31.17 -56.25 -42.32
N ALA A 799 30.43 -57.36 -42.36
CA ALA A 799 30.93 -58.67 -41.95
C ALA A 799 31.84 -59.28 -43.02
N SER A 800 32.82 -60.10 -42.63
CA SER A 800 33.73 -60.73 -43.61
C SER A 800 33.17 -62.04 -44.14
N LEU A 801 33.17 -62.22 -45.46
CA LEU A 801 32.93 -63.51 -46.12
C LEU A 801 34.23 -64.08 -46.68
N THR A 802 34.27 -65.41 -46.81
CA THR A 802 35.30 -66.12 -47.58
C THR A 802 34.68 -67.07 -48.59
N VAL A 803 35.32 -67.23 -49.75
CA VAL A 803 34.98 -68.28 -50.73
C VAL A 803 35.83 -69.52 -50.49
N SER A 804 35.20 -70.69 -50.46
CA SER A 804 35.90 -71.99 -50.42
C SER A 804 35.31 -72.99 -51.42
N GLY A 805 36.09 -73.99 -51.82
CA GLY A 805 35.61 -75.09 -52.68
C GLY A 805 35.30 -74.70 -54.13
N ALA A 806 35.77 -73.54 -54.61
CA ALA A 806 35.70 -73.17 -56.01
C ALA A 806 36.73 -73.97 -56.82
N ILE A 807 36.27 -74.66 -57.86
CA ILE A 807 37.10 -75.48 -58.73
C ILE A 807 36.93 -75.06 -60.18
N ALA A 808 38.01 -75.07 -60.94
CA ALA A 808 37.97 -74.89 -62.38
C ALA A 808 37.74 -76.24 -63.06
N GLN A 809 36.85 -76.25 -64.06
CA GLN A 809 36.57 -77.47 -64.80
C GLN A 809 37.60 -77.71 -65.92
N ASN A 810 37.91 -78.98 -66.16
CA ASN A 810 38.72 -79.38 -67.32
C ASN A 810 37.97 -79.04 -68.62
N LYS A 811 38.68 -78.60 -69.64
CA LYS A 811 38.11 -78.32 -70.97
C LYS A 811 38.91 -78.99 -72.09
N THR A 812 38.27 -79.18 -73.22
CA THR A 812 38.97 -79.44 -74.49
C THR A 812 39.47 -78.12 -75.06
N TYR A 813 40.59 -78.15 -75.79
CA TYR A 813 41.19 -76.93 -76.37
C TYR A 813 40.24 -76.22 -77.35
N ASP A 814 39.94 -74.95 -77.07
CA ASP A 814 39.05 -74.08 -77.87
C ASP A 814 39.67 -72.72 -78.24
N GLY A 815 40.95 -72.49 -77.89
CA GLY A 815 41.68 -71.25 -78.17
C GLY A 815 41.47 -70.11 -77.16
N ASN A 816 40.60 -70.24 -76.15
CA ASN A 816 40.30 -69.19 -75.18
C ASN A 816 40.80 -69.53 -73.76
N THR A 817 41.20 -68.52 -72.99
CA THR A 817 41.62 -68.67 -71.58
C THR A 817 40.47 -68.73 -70.60
N SER A 818 39.22 -68.48 -71.00
CA SER A 818 38.08 -68.52 -70.07
C SER A 818 37.89 -69.92 -69.48
N ALA A 819 37.73 -69.97 -68.16
CA ALA A 819 37.50 -71.19 -67.40
C ALA A 819 36.06 -71.19 -66.83
N THR A 820 35.37 -72.32 -66.96
CA THR A 820 34.10 -72.54 -66.26
C THR A 820 34.41 -72.91 -64.82
N ILE A 821 33.98 -72.06 -63.90
CA ILE A 821 34.14 -72.27 -62.46
C ILE A 821 32.87 -72.93 -61.93
N SER A 822 33.04 -73.93 -61.06
CA SER A 822 31.94 -74.63 -60.40
C SER A 822 32.28 -74.87 -58.93
N GLY A 823 31.28 -75.20 -58.11
CA GLY A 823 31.43 -75.17 -56.66
C GLY A 823 31.46 -73.72 -56.15
N GLY A 824 32.27 -73.46 -55.13
CA GLY A 824 32.35 -72.15 -54.48
C GLY A 824 31.20 -71.95 -53.47
N MET A 825 31.55 -71.88 -52.20
CA MET A 825 30.62 -71.63 -51.10
C MET A 825 31.08 -70.41 -50.31
N LEU A 826 30.14 -69.52 -50.00
CA LEU A 826 30.36 -68.40 -49.09
C LEU A 826 30.31 -68.89 -47.64
N ASN A 827 31.44 -68.80 -46.94
CA ASN A 827 31.49 -69.02 -45.49
C ASN A 827 31.36 -67.68 -44.76
N GLY A 828 30.60 -67.68 -43.67
CA GLY A 828 30.29 -66.48 -42.88
C GLY A 828 29.01 -65.77 -43.30
N LEU A 829 28.27 -66.28 -44.31
CA LEU A 829 26.99 -65.73 -44.74
C LEU A 829 25.94 -66.00 -43.67
N LEU A 830 25.30 -64.94 -43.16
CA LEU A 830 24.23 -65.08 -42.19
C LEU A 830 23.00 -65.69 -42.85
N THR A 831 22.34 -66.61 -42.14
CA THR A 831 21.18 -67.34 -42.68
C THR A 831 20.02 -66.36 -42.92
N GLY A 832 19.46 -66.39 -44.13
CA GLY A 832 18.37 -65.51 -44.54
C GLY A 832 18.80 -64.30 -45.37
N ASP A 833 20.10 -64.01 -45.48
CA ASP A 833 20.61 -62.93 -46.32
C ASP A 833 20.69 -63.33 -47.80
N ALA A 834 20.32 -62.39 -48.67
CA ALA A 834 20.35 -62.52 -50.12
C ALA A 834 21.69 -62.02 -50.69
N VAL A 835 22.73 -62.86 -50.58
CA VAL A 835 24.06 -62.62 -51.16
C VAL A 835 24.41 -63.75 -52.14
N VAL A 836 24.75 -63.39 -53.37
CA VAL A 836 25.14 -64.30 -54.44
C VAL A 836 26.63 -64.14 -54.72
N LEU A 837 27.34 -65.27 -54.76
CA LEU A 837 28.74 -65.32 -55.18
C LEU A 837 28.82 -65.40 -56.71
N ASN A 838 29.37 -64.35 -57.33
CA ASN A 838 29.72 -64.37 -58.75
C ASN A 838 31.17 -64.84 -58.89
N GLN A 839 31.40 -65.79 -59.79
CA GLN A 839 32.68 -66.45 -59.96
C GLN A 839 33.12 -66.37 -61.41
N ASN A 840 34.27 -65.74 -61.62
CA ASN A 840 34.97 -65.74 -62.90
C ASN A 840 36.32 -66.43 -62.74
N GLY A 841 36.81 -67.06 -63.81
CA GLY A 841 38.18 -67.56 -63.82
C GLY A 841 38.76 -67.69 -65.21
N ASN A 842 40.08 -67.60 -65.27
CA ASN A 842 40.84 -67.67 -66.51
C ASN A 842 42.07 -68.55 -66.34
N PHE A 843 42.26 -69.51 -67.25
CA PHE A 843 43.53 -70.22 -67.43
C PHE A 843 44.66 -69.22 -67.69
N ASP A 844 45.84 -69.52 -67.16
CA ASP A 844 47.08 -68.77 -67.39
C ASP A 844 47.44 -68.62 -68.88
N SER A 845 47.03 -69.60 -69.71
CA SER A 845 47.22 -69.62 -71.16
C SER A 845 46.28 -70.62 -71.83
N ALA A 846 45.92 -70.38 -73.10
CA ALA A 846 44.94 -71.20 -73.82
C ALA A 846 45.47 -72.60 -74.21
N SER A 847 46.78 -72.85 -74.20
CA SER A 847 47.43 -74.07 -74.72
C SER A 847 47.00 -75.36 -73.98
N VAL A 848 47.00 -76.50 -74.68
CA VAL A 848 46.79 -77.84 -74.10
C VAL A 848 47.82 -78.11 -72.99
N GLY A 849 47.39 -78.67 -71.85
CA GLY A 849 48.26 -79.02 -70.72
C GLY A 849 47.48 -79.57 -69.54
N ASN A 850 48.13 -80.41 -68.73
CA ASN A 850 47.58 -80.91 -67.47
C ASN A 850 48.02 -80.01 -66.31
N GLY A 851 47.15 -79.79 -65.32
CA GLY A 851 47.43 -79.02 -64.11
C GLY A 851 47.69 -77.54 -64.37
N LYS A 852 47.01 -76.92 -65.34
CA LYS A 852 47.18 -75.51 -65.68
C LYS A 852 46.58 -74.61 -64.61
N THR A 853 47.24 -73.48 -64.33
CA THR A 853 46.75 -72.53 -63.33
C THR A 853 45.55 -71.77 -63.86
N VAL A 854 44.50 -71.68 -63.05
CA VAL A 854 43.32 -70.87 -63.29
C VAL A 854 43.25 -69.79 -62.21
N ASN A 855 43.35 -68.53 -62.62
CA ASN A 855 43.19 -67.37 -61.75
C ASN A 855 41.70 -67.09 -61.57
N LEU A 856 41.23 -67.10 -60.32
CA LEU A 856 39.85 -66.89 -59.91
C LEU A 856 39.66 -65.45 -59.47
N ALA A 857 38.53 -64.86 -59.84
CA ALA A 857 38.05 -63.57 -59.36
C ALA A 857 36.61 -63.72 -58.87
N PHE A 858 36.38 -63.29 -57.64
CA PHE A 858 35.10 -63.41 -56.95
C PHE A 858 34.54 -62.03 -56.64
N SER A 859 33.25 -61.87 -56.84
CA SER A 859 32.51 -60.69 -56.40
C SER A 859 31.17 -61.10 -55.81
N LEU A 860 30.60 -60.22 -54.98
CA LEU A 860 29.28 -60.41 -54.41
C LEU A 860 28.24 -59.65 -55.24
N SER A 861 27.01 -60.14 -55.27
CA SER A 861 25.82 -59.45 -55.76
C SER A 861 24.61 -59.81 -54.90
N GLY A 862 23.48 -59.13 -55.08
CA GLY A 862 22.26 -59.35 -54.28
C GLY A 862 21.94 -58.18 -53.35
N ALA A 863 20.78 -58.24 -52.69
CA ALA A 863 20.25 -57.13 -51.91
C ALA A 863 21.11 -56.83 -50.67
N ASP A 864 21.68 -57.87 -50.04
CA ASP A 864 22.44 -57.73 -48.79
C ASP A 864 23.96 -57.67 -49.01
N GLN A 865 24.43 -57.58 -50.27
CA GLN A 865 25.87 -57.61 -50.57
C GLN A 865 26.67 -56.52 -49.84
N GLY A 866 26.06 -55.34 -49.66
CA GLY A 866 26.70 -54.18 -49.05
C GLY A 866 26.98 -54.35 -47.57
N ASN A 867 26.40 -55.38 -46.96
CA ASN A 867 26.61 -55.73 -45.56
C ASN A 867 27.85 -56.61 -45.34
N TYR A 868 28.52 -57.01 -46.42
CA TYR A 868 29.65 -57.93 -46.37
C TYR A 868 30.85 -57.41 -47.16
N VAL A 869 32.04 -57.80 -46.71
CA VAL A 869 33.30 -57.64 -47.44
C VAL A 869 33.88 -59.02 -47.74
N LEU A 870 34.25 -59.25 -48.99
CA LEU A 870 34.90 -60.51 -49.38
C LEU A 870 36.39 -60.44 -49.05
N SER A 871 36.83 -61.25 -48.09
CA SER A 871 38.22 -61.21 -47.59
C SER A 871 39.21 -61.91 -48.53
N ASN A 872 38.74 -62.80 -49.40
CA ASN A 872 39.52 -63.43 -50.46
C ASN A 872 38.84 -63.28 -51.83
N PRO A 873 38.84 -62.07 -52.45
CA PRO A 873 38.14 -61.82 -53.71
C PRO A 873 38.82 -62.45 -54.94
N GLY A 874 39.83 -63.29 -54.76
CA GLY A 874 40.48 -64.04 -55.82
C GLY A 874 41.28 -65.21 -55.27
N GLY A 875 41.83 -66.02 -56.17
CA GLY A 875 42.63 -67.19 -55.81
C GLY A 875 43.10 -67.97 -57.03
N ASN A 876 43.74 -69.11 -56.81
CA ASN A 876 44.28 -69.94 -57.87
C ASN A 876 43.82 -71.40 -57.68
N THR A 877 43.45 -72.06 -58.77
CA THR A 877 43.16 -73.49 -58.80
C THR A 877 43.75 -74.12 -60.06
N LEU A 878 43.67 -75.45 -60.21
CA LEU A 878 44.26 -76.17 -61.33
C LEU A 878 43.19 -76.91 -62.15
N ALA A 879 43.32 -76.88 -63.47
CA ALA A 879 42.49 -77.67 -64.38
C ALA A 879 43.27 -78.06 -65.66
N ASN A 880 42.79 -79.08 -66.37
CA ASN A 880 43.43 -79.60 -67.59
C ASN A 880 42.76 -79.02 -68.84
N ILE A 881 43.58 -78.71 -69.85
CA ILE A 881 43.14 -78.50 -71.23
C ILE A 881 43.61 -79.70 -72.05
N THR A 882 42.71 -80.58 -72.52
CA THR A 882 43.08 -81.82 -73.25
C THR A 882 43.03 -81.67 -74.77
N ASN A 883 43.83 -82.49 -75.47
CA ASN A 883 44.02 -82.48 -76.92
C ASN A 883 42.83 -83.14 -77.66
N ASN A 884 42.60 -82.76 -78.91
CA ASN A 884 41.50 -83.28 -79.75
C ASN A 884 41.87 -84.62 -80.42
N THR A 885 40.94 -85.59 -80.47
CA THR A 885 41.10 -87.05 -80.71
C THR A 885 41.67 -87.51 -82.07
N ARG A 886 42.18 -86.61 -82.94
CA ARG A 886 42.63 -86.96 -84.30
C ARG A 886 44.09 -87.43 -84.43
N SER A 887 44.91 -87.35 -83.38
CA SER A 887 46.36 -87.59 -83.47
C SER A 887 46.83 -89.04 -83.21
N THR A 888 45.97 -89.95 -82.75
CA THR A 888 46.38 -91.30 -82.31
C THR A 888 46.51 -92.36 -83.43
N GLN A 889 45.97 -92.13 -84.64
CA GLN A 889 46.06 -93.13 -85.72
C GLN A 889 47.39 -93.09 -86.50
N ALA A 890 48.09 -91.95 -86.51
CA ALA A 890 49.35 -91.80 -87.25
C ALA A 890 50.54 -92.55 -86.63
N LEU A 891 50.45 -92.93 -85.34
CA LEU A 891 51.52 -93.62 -84.62
C LEU A 891 51.51 -95.15 -84.82
N ALA A 892 50.35 -95.74 -85.21
CA ALA A 892 50.20 -97.19 -85.35
C ALA A 892 50.84 -97.76 -86.63
N TRP A 893 50.96 -96.96 -87.70
CA TRP A 893 51.57 -97.40 -88.97
C TRP A 893 53.11 -97.38 -88.92
N TYR A 894 53.71 -96.47 -88.16
CA TYR A 894 55.16 -96.34 -88.06
C TYR A 894 55.82 -97.53 -87.33
N GLN A 895 55.11 -98.17 -86.40
CA GLN A 895 55.67 -99.24 -85.56
C GLN A 895 55.62 -100.64 -86.22
N ALA A 896 54.78 -100.87 -87.23
CA ALA A 896 54.64 -102.17 -87.89
C ALA A 896 55.71 -102.44 -88.96
N ALA A 897 56.37 -101.41 -89.50
CA ALA A 897 57.35 -101.55 -90.58
C ALA A 897 58.76 -101.93 -90.11
N ILE A 898 59.05 -101.88 -88.80
CA ILE A 898 60.42 -102.05 -88.25
C ILE A 898 60.73 -103.51 -87.80
N ASN A 899 59.74 -104.41 -87.70
CA ASN A 899 59.89 -105.69 -86.99
C ASN A 899 59.90 -106.98 -87.85
N SER A 900 60.33 -106.97 -89.13
CA SER A 900 60.50 -108.22 -89.90
C SER A 900 61.86 -108.33 -90.60
N ALA A 901 62.72 -109.21 -90.08
CA ALA A 901 63.90 -109.74 -90.75
C ALA A 901 63.76 -111.28 -90.88
N ASP A 902 63.13 -111.72 -91.98
CA ASP A 902 63.38 -112.99 -92.66
C ASP A 902 62.46 -113.07 -93.90
N HIS A 903 62.98 -112.63 -95.05
CA HIS A 903 62.76 -113.28 -96.35
C HIS A 903 63.65 -112.60 -97.41
N PRO A 904 64.52 -113.34 -98.11
CA PRO A 904 65.31 -112.83 -99.22
C PRO A 904 64.47 -112.93 -100.49
N ASP A 905 64.11 -111.80 -101.08
CA ASP A 905 64.05 -111.61 -102.53
C ASP A 905 63.60 -110.18 -102.88
N PHE A 906 64.41 -109.54 -103.71
CA PHE A 906 64.18 -108.27 -104.43
C PHE A 906 64.11 -106.95 -103.64
N ALA A 907 65.29 -106.32 -103.51
CA ALA A 907 65.43 -104.93 -103.92
C ALA A 907 65.23 -104.81 -105.45
N PRO A 908 65.08 -103.61 -106.06
CA PRO A 908 64.67 -102.30 -105.56
C PRO A 908 63.61 -101.65 -106.50
N THR A 909 63.13 -100.44 -106.20
CA THR A 909 63.22 -99.30 -107.16
C THR A 909 62.78 -97.99 -106.52
N PHE A 910 63.61 -96.97 -106.74
CA PHE A 910 63.41 -95.58 -106.39
C PHE A 910 62.39 -94.92 -107.31
N THR A 911 61.59 -93.98 -106.77
CA THR A 911 61.37 -92.71 -107.46
C THR A 911 61.26 -91.56 -106.46
N THR A 912 62.18 -90.62 -106.57
CA THR A 912 62.10 -89.26 -106.07
C THR A 912 61.12 -88.44 -106.93
N GLN A 913 60.28 -87.62 -106.31
CA GLN A 913 59.80 -86.35 -106.86
C GLN A 913 59.54 -85.42 -105.65
N ALA A 914 60.52 -84.59 -105.27
CA ALA A 914 60.66 -83.19 -105.67
C ALA A 914 59.48 -82.31 -105.17
N GLY A 915 59.68 -81.25 -104.39
CA GLY A 915 60.68 -80.22 -104.61
C GLY A 915 61.48 -79.74 -103.39
N LEU A 916 62.71 -79.39 -103.72
CA LEU A 916 63.81 -78.87 -102.90
C LEU A 916 64.34 -77.60 -103.61
N ASN A 917 64.77 -76.59 -102.84
CA ASN A 917 65.87 -75.63 -103.08
C ASN A 917 65.71 -74.49 -102.05
N ILE A 918 66.56 -74.20 -101.07
CA ILE A 918 68.04 -74.18 -100.89
C ILE A 918 68.80 -73.20 -101.78
N VAL A 919 69.40 -72.18 -101.15
CA VAL A 919 70.76 -71.63 -101.36
C VAL A 919 71.21 -71.10 -99.97
N ASN A 920 72.15 -71.68 -99.22
CA ASN A 920 73.62 -71.80 -99.30
C ASN A 920 74.42 -70.50 -99.03
N GLN A 921 75.10 -70.39 -97.87
CA GLN A 921 76.58 -70.23 -97.71
C GLN A 921 77.00 -69.76 -96.29
N ASP A 922 78.26 -70.10 -95.97
CA ASP A 922 78.95 -70.27 -94.69
C ASP A 922 79.39 -69.02 -93.89
N ALA A 923 79.51 -69.20 -92.55
CA ALA A 923 80.61 -68.94 -91.57
C ALA A 923 81.60 -67.73 -91.74
N PRO A 924 82.41 -67.30 -90.72
CA PRO A 924 82.87 -68.04 -89.51
C PRO A 924 83.13 -67.24 -88.19
N ALA A 925 83.46 -68.01 -87.11
CA ALA A 925 84.47 -67.82 -86.02
C ALA A 925 84.60 -66.47 -85.24
N ALA A 926 85.10 -66.35 -84.00
CA ALA A 926 85.39 -67.19 -82.83
C ALA A 926 85.88 -66.25 -81.69
N SER A 927 85.70 -66.67 -80.43
CA SER A 927 86.48 -66.40 -79.19
C SER A 927 86.85 -64.97 -78.71
N GLY A 928 86.66 -64.74 -77.39
CA GLY A 928 87.65 -64.01 -76.57
C GLY A 928 87.10 -62.98 -75.57
N THR A 929 87.35 -63.22 -74.28
CA THR A 929 87.27 -62.37 -73.06
C THR A 929 87.77 -60.92 -73.25
N ASP A 930 87.40 -59.87 -72.52
CA ASP A 930 87.46 -59.64 -71.06
C ASP A 930 86.86 -58.24 -70.69
N GLN A 931 86.57 -58.06 -69.39
CA GLN A 931 86.12 -56.93 -68.53
C GLN A 931 86.07 -55.45 -69.01
N ALA A 932 85.05 -54.69 -68.54
CA ALA A 932 85.17 -53.42 -67.75
C ALA A 932 83.81 -52.67 -67.53
N GLU A 933 83.75 -51.87 -66.46
CA GLU A 933 82.60 -51.16 -65.82
C GLU A 933 82.00 -49.90 -66.50
N GLN A 934 80.69 -49.65 -66.18
CA GLN A 934 79.89 -48.40 -65.98
C GLN A 934 79.82 -47.30 -67.09
N PRO A 935 78.78 -46.41 -67.20
CA PRO A 935 77.95 -45.76 -66.14
C PRO A 935 76.45 -45.35 -66.46
N ARG A 936 75.79 -44.80 -65.42
CA ARG A 936 74.63 -43.83 -65.28
C ARG A 936 73.64 -43.44 -66.43
N ASN A 937 72.35 -43.47 -66.03
CA ASN A 937 71.26 -42.42 -66.03
C ASN A 937 70.50 -41.93 -67.30
N ASP A 938 69.16 -41.86 -67.11
CA ASP A 938 68.15 -40.85 -67.52
C ASP A 938 67.33 -40.90 -68.85
N SER A 939 66.02 -40.59 -68.68
CA SER A 939 65.03 -39.80 -69.49
C SER A 939 64.88 -40.05 -71.01
N SER A 940 63.81 -39.73 -71.76
CA SER A 940 62.44 -39.14 -71.62
C SER A 940 61.82 -39.09 -73.05
N ASN A 941 60.50 -38.85 -73.15
CA ASN A 941 59.80 -38.05 -74.19
C ASN A 941 59.47 -38.69 -75.58
N ASP A 942 58.38 -38.35 -76.30
CA ASP A 942 57.18 -37.51 -76.10
C ASP A 942 56.22 -37.59 -77.32
N ILE A 943 55.03 -36.96 -77.19
CA ILE A 943 54.23 -36.19 -78.19
C ILE A 943 53.18 -36.85 -79.14
N ALA A 944 51.91 -36.69 -78.73
CA ALA A 944 50.79 -35.85 -79.27
C ALA A 944 49.90 -36.20 -80.50
N GLY A 945 48.58 -35.91 -80.35
CA GLY A 945 47.69 -35.50 -81.46
C GLY A 945 46.13 -35.54 -81.30
N LYS A 946 45.51 -34.48 -80.75
CA LYS A 946 44.24 -33.76 -81.10
C LYS A 946 42.80 -34.39 -81.26
N LYS A 947 41.84 -33.75 -80.54
CA LYS A 947 40.57 -33.04 -80.93
C LYS A 947 39.13 -33.65 -80.78
N ASP A 948 38.29 -32.84 -80.07
CA ASP A 948 36.84 -32.52 -80.14
C ASP A 948 35.77 -33.64 -79.86
N ALA A 949 34.65 -33.50 -79.11
CA ALA A 949 33.90 -32.37 -78.51
C ALA A 949 32.91 -32.82 -77.38
N ALA A 950 32.62 -31.89 -76.43
CA ALA A 950 31.37 -31.50 -75.72
C ALA A 950 30.33 -32.56 -75.20
N ASN A 951 29.58 -32.42 -74.08
CA ASN A 951 29.26 -31.28 -73.21
C ASN A 951 28.57 -31.76 -71.88
N SER A 952 28.91 -31.12 -70.76
CA SER A 952 28.04 -30.64 -69.62
C SER A 952 27.04 -31.60 -68.91
N VAL A 953 26.91 -31.64 -67.56
CA VAL A 953 26.34 -30.57 -66.68
C VAL A 953 26.51 -30.93 -65.17
N LEU A 954 26.90 -29.91 -64.39
CA LEU A 954 26.64 -29.57 -62.96
C LEU A 954 27.33 -30.26 -61.76
N THR A 955 28.49 -29.69 -61.39
CA THR A 955 28.84 -29.04 -60.10
C THR A 955 28.50 -29.68 -58.75
N ILE A 956 29.54 -30.14 -58.03
CA ILE A 956 29.85 -29.77 -56.63
C ILE A 956 31.38 -29.54 -56.53
N ILE A 957 31.79 -28.33 -56.15
CA ILE A 957 33.10 -27.99 -55.54
C ILE A 957 32.68 -27.35 -54.21
N ASP A 958 32.88 -27.99 -53.06
CA ASP A 958 34.14 -28.13 -52.30
C ASP A 958 34.60 -26.81 -51.66
N GLY A 959 35.15 -26.92 -50.46
CA GLY A 959 35.91 -25.85 -49.81
C GLY A 959 35.47 -25.56 -48.39
N GLY A 960 36.13 -26.21 -47.42
CA GLY A 960 36.11 -25.79 -46.03
C GLY A 960 36.86 -24.47 -45.79
N VAL A 961 36.35 -23.71 -44.83
CA VAL A 961 37.02 -23.29 -43.58
C VAL A 961 35.99 -23.36 -42.48
#